data_AF-A0A7W8SZF8-F1
#
_entry.id   AF-A0A7W8SZF8-F1
#
_cell.length_a   1.000
_cell.length_b   1.000
_cell.length_c   1.000
_cell.angle_alpha   90.00
_cell.angle_beta   90.00
_cell.angle_gamma   90.00
#
_symmetry.space_group_name_H-M   'P 1'
#
loop_
_entity.id
_entity.type
_entity.pdbx_description
1 polymer ?
#
loop_
_entity_poly.entity_id
_entity_poly.type
_entity_poly.pdbx_seq_one_letter_code
_entity_poly.pdbx_strand_id
1 'polypeptide(L)'
;MSRPEQPRSAGRARNRQHSRGHLWLAVGISLTGLCLTPVAFAAGSLPQGGHYVAGTGTIAGAGNSLVITQPGSTRGVIDWNSFSIGRHNSVTFANGTGATLNRVTGGSLSAILGTLSATGSVYVINPQGIVVGRSGVVATGGRFVASTLDTCNCAFMNGGALTLSGNSDAVVVNLGKISSSGGDVFLLARTVINAGTVNAPEGTAEFAVGSKVLLQDSSSGQQVFVQAGSAGNVIDSGTTRAAQISLQAADGNVYALAGGGARIRATGTATRDGHVWLVADDGTVSQQGAIVAKNADGRGGTVDTEAAQLSFQRGAAVYAGRWNIATPALTVDASVARALERSLNAGSTVDLTTTGANGAAGDLLIASDIDWHGASALTLAAYHNVALSSGTKIRDTGSGDLTLRADATGIDNGGSVTNGGTIDWSKSTGTVSALYDMNGTYAPGTLLANTTWTAPSNSGLITQITGYQLVNSLADLENISFELAGNYALGKDIDISTPRCCGTGLYVPVGTGATPFTGQFDGMGHTISNLNAWQSVAATSDPANFEAASGLFGVIGATAVVRNVSVNGFVSISGYGSFGILAGVNDGLIAHAQTSGSLSPSNGFVSIGSISGGLVGSNYGTITRSSSDASMMSEGVLGGLVGYNFSTGVIRQSYEAQSPDIPPTSGTGTVNAVAHTWGAGGLVGTNDGLITQSYATGTVTFTPDYCGGGGGGLCFGRGSAALVQSNTGTIEQSFATGNVIQEIIPGLGPPALGVATSNAGTIANDVFWDTQTTGATVGVGAGAPVPIANGLTTAQMSVPLSFGPTFDFSSTGVWALPAGATHPVLRWQLDP
;
A
#
# COMPACT_ATOMS: atom_id res chain seq x y z
N MET A 1 -75.25 -11.84 4.99
CA MET A 1 -75.52 -12.21 6.40
C MET A 1 -74.70 -13.44 6.73
N SER A 2 -74.06 -13.42 7.91
CA SER A 2 -73.45 -14.54 8.67
C SER A 2 -72.38 -15.39 7.99
N ARG A 3 -71.23 -15.72 8.58
CA ARG A 3 -70.44 -15.29 9.75
C ARG A 3 -69.16 -16.17 9.62
N PRO A 4 -67.93 -15.65 9.71
CA PRO A 4 -66.73 -16.48 9.74
C PRO A 4 -66.33 -16.90 11.17
N GLU A 5 -65.83 -18.13 11.30
CA GLU A 5 -65.28 -18.71 12.53
C GLU A 5 -63.90 -18.13 12.87
N GLN A 6 -63.69 -17.92 14.18
CA GLN A 6 -62.45 -17.45 14.80
C GLN A 6 -61.39 -18.55 14.89
N PRO A 7 -60.12 -18.14 15.14
CA PRO A 7 -59.53 -18.59 16.39
C PRO A 7 -58.83 -17.47 17.20
N ARG A 8 -59.24 -17.43 18.47
CA ARG A 8 -58.46 -17.41 19.73
C ARG A 8 -57.47 -16.28 20.05
N SER A 9 -57.58 -15.89 21.32
CA SER A 9 -57.13 -14.70 22.01
C SER A 9 -55.69 -14.70 22.50
N ALA A 10 -55.04 -13.56 22.29
CA ALA A 10 -54.32 -12.72 23.27
C ALA A 10 -53.62 -13.42 24.46
N GLY A 11 -52.30 -13.64 24.33
CA GLY A 11 -51.36 -13.77 25.45
C GLY A 11 -50.62 -12.45 25.66
N ARG A 12 -50.95 -11.77 26.76
CA ARG A 12 -50.38 -10.50 27.24
C ARG A 12 -48.89 -10.69 27.59
N ALA A 13 -47.97 -10.13 26.79
CA ALA A 13 -46.55 -10.08 27.14
C ALA A 13 -46.31 -9.01 28.23
N ARG A 14 -46.00 -9.47 29.45
CA ARG A 14 -45.62 -8.63 30.58
C ARG A 14 -44.18 -8.13 30.36
N ASN A 15 -44.04 -6.81 30.20
CA ASN A 15 -42.78 -6.10 30.41
C ASN A 15 -42.18 -6.49 31.76
N ARG A 16 -41.02 -7.16 31.75
CA ARG A 16 -40.13 -7.26 32.91
C ARG A 16 -38.92 -6.37 32.65
N GLN A 17 -38.93 -5.21 33.31
CA GLN A 17 -37.74 -4.40 33.55
C GLN A 17 -36.67 -5.27 34.21
N HIS A 18 -35.57 -5.55 33.50
CA HIS A 18 -34.37 -6.09 34.12
C HIS A 18 -33.64 -4.94 34.82
N SER A 19 -33.90 -4.85 36.13
CA SER A 19 -33.13 -4.08 37.09
C SER A 19 -31.65 -4.44 37.03
N ARG A 20 -30.79 -3.42 36.92
CA ARG A 20 -29.33 -3.49 37.04
C ARG A 20 -28.94 -3.85 38.47
N GLY A 21 -28.68 -5.13 38.72
CA GLY A 21 -28.07 -5.61 39.96
C GLY A 21 -26.55 -5.67 39.85
N HIS A 22 -25.85 -4.79 40.56
CA HIS A 22 -24.41 -4.89 40.78
C HIS A 22 -24.11 -6.12 41.66
N LEU A 23 -23.47 -7.14 41.09
CA LEU A 23 -23.05 -8.33 41.83
C LEU A 23 -21.68 -8.07 42.48
N TRP A 24 -21.67 -7.74 43.77
CA TRP A 24 -20.48 -7.81 44.62
C TRP A 24 -20.39 -9.22 45.21
N LEU A 25 -19.39 -10.00 44.81
CA LEU A 25 -19.12 -11.31 45.40
C LEU A 25 -18.18 -11.13 46.61
N ALA A 26 -18.75 -11.15 47.81
CA ALA A 26 -17.99 -11.20 49.06
C ALA A 26 -17.91 -12.65 49.55
N VAL A 27 -16.71 -13.24 49.53
CA VAL A 27 -16.44 -14.55 50.12
C VAL A 27 -16.04 -14.34 51.58
N GLY A 28 -16.94 -14.71 52.50
CA GLY A 28 -16.67 -14.77 53.93
C GLY A 28 -16.33 -16.20 54.36
N ILE A 29 -15.11 -16.41 54.87
CA ILE A 29 -14.70 -17.66 55.54
C ILE A 29 -14.48 -17.33 57.01
N SER A 30 -15.28 -17.96 57.88
CA SER A 30 -15.07 -17.97 59.33
C SER A 30 -14.15 -19.13 59.70
N LEU A 31 -13.08 -18.86 60.45
CA LEU A 31 -12.32 -19.88 61.17
C LEU A 31 -11.97 -19.35 62.56
N THR A 32 -12.55 -19.97 63.59
CA THR A 32 -12.05 -19.94 64.97
C THR A 32 -11.79 -21.38 65.41
N GLY A 33 -10.60 -21.62 65.96
CA GLY A 33 -10.19 -22.94 66.48
C GLY A 33 -8.69 -23.00 66.76
N LEU A 34 -8.31 -22.67 68.00
CA LEU A 34 -6.96 -22.59 68.57
C LEU A 34 -6.27 -23.97 68.69
N CYS A 35 -5.00 -24.07 68.30
CA CYS A 35 -3.99 -24.85 69.03
C CYS A 35 -2.57 -24.39 68.67
N LEU A 36 -1.87 -23.86 69.67
CA LEU A 36 -0.48 -23.39 69.59
C LEU A 36 0.47 -24.58 69.73
N THR A 37 1.15 -24.91 68.64
CA THR A 37 2.44 -25.60 68.63
C THR A 37 3.44 -24.68 67.89
N PRO A 38 4.75 -24.74 68.18
CA PRO A 38 5.71 -23.84 67.56
C PRO A 38 5.70 -24.10 66.05
N VAL A 39 5.12 -23.16 65.31
CA VAL A 39 5.12 -23.14 63.85
C VAL A 39 6.57 -22.92 63.45
N ALA A 40 7.25 -23.99 63.02
CA ALA A 40 8.33 -23.83 62.08
C ALA A 40 7.75 -23.04 60.91
N PHE A 41 8.27 -21.84 60.65
CA PHE A 41 7.91 -21.07 59.47
C PHE A 41 8.17 -21.96 58.26
N ALA A 42 7.13 -22.58 57.71
CA ALA A 42 7.23 -23.28 56.46
C ALA A 42 7.70 -22.24 55.45
N ALA A 43 8.92 -22.43 54.93
CA ALA A 43 9.35 -21.72 53.74
C ALA A 43 8.21 -21.80 52.72
N GLY A 44 7.91 -20.70 52.02
CA GLY A 44 6.82 -20.69 51.04
C GLY A 44 6.98 -21.80 50.00
N SER A 45 5.98 -22.05 49.15
CA SER A 45 6.10 -23.05 48.09
C SER A 45 7.24 -22.72 47.11
N LEU A 46 8.14 -23.67 46.87
CA LEU A 46 9.06 -23.70 45.73
C LEU A 46 8.60 -24.81 44.77
N PRO A 47 8.98 -24.77 43.47
CA PRO A 47 8.70 -25.87 42.54
C PRO A 47 9.17 -27.23 43.09
N GLN A 48 8.41 -28.29 42.86
CA GLN A 48 8.64 -29.64 43.42
C GLN A 48 8.70 -30.72 42.34
N GLY A 49 9.55 -31.72 42.56
CA GLY A 49 9.65 -32.91 41.69
C GLY A 49 10.29 -32.65 40.32
N GLY A 50 11.09 -31.59 40.19
CA GLY A 50 11.74 -31.21 38.93
C GLY A 50 12.79 -32.23 38.49
N HIS A 51 12.72 -32.68 37.24
CA HIS A 51 13.76 -33.47 36.61
C HIS A 51 13.84 -33.19 35.11
N TYR A 52 15.05 -33.21 34.54
CA TYR A 52 15.24 -33.05 33.11
C TYR A 52 14.75 -34.28 32.34
N VAL A 53 13.90 -34.06 31.35
CA VAL A 53 13.42 -35.09 30.41
C VAL A 53 14.00 -34.90 29.00
N ALA A 54 14.57 -33.74 28.71
CA ALA A 54 15.41 -33.48 27.53
C ALA A 54 16.43 -32.38 27.82
N GLY A 55 17.61 -32.47 27.19
CA GLY A 55 18.75 -31.60 27.53
C GLY A 55 19.40 -31.98 28.86
N THR A 56 20.28 -31.13 29.37
CA THR A 56 21.00 -31.38 30.63
C THR A 56 21.09 -30.10 31.47
N GLY A 57 21.24 -30.26 32.79
CA GLY A 57 21.38 -29.16 33.74
C GLY A 57 21.28 -29.65 35.18
N THR A 58 21.36 -28.71 36.12
CA THR A 58 21.27 -28.99 37.57
C THR A 58 20.16 -28.15 38.21
N ILE A 59 19.42 -28.74 39.15
CA ILE A 59 18.39 -28.08 39.94
C ILE A 59 18.88 -28.08 41.41
N ALA A 60 19.16 -26.91 41.96
CA ALA A 60 19.71 -26.76 43.31
C ALA A 60 18.84 -25.83 44.17
N GLY A 61 18.32 -26.35 45.29
CA GLY A 61 17.56 -25.57 46.27
C GLY A 61 18.44 -25.08 47.42
N ALA A 62 18.24 -23.83 47.85
CA ALA A 62 18.90 -23.24 49.01
C ALA A 62 17.94 -22.31 49.76
N GLY A 63 17.38 -22.80 50.89
CA GLY A 63 16.40 -22.05 51.68
C GLY A 63 15.18 -21.65 50.86
N ASN A 64 14.96 -20.34 50.69
CA ASN A 64 13.86 -19.77 49.91
C ASN A 64 14.19 -19.59 48.41
N SER A 65 15.29 -20.15 47.93
CA SER A 65 15.73 -20.00 46.53
C SER A 65 15.90 -21.35 45.84
N LEU A 66 15.62 -21.38 44.53
CA LEU A 66 15.88 -22.49 43.63
C LEU A 66 16.65 -21.97 42.41
N VAL A 67 17.81 -22.57 42.12
CA VAL A 67 18.63 -22.22 40.97
C VAL A 67 18.67 -23.39 39.99
N ILE A 68 18.26 -23.13 38.76
CA ILE A 68 18.34 -24.06 37.63
C ILE A 68 19.51 -23.58 36.75
N THR A 69 20.54 -24.41 36.61
CA THR A 69 21.71 -24.09 35.78
C THR A 69 21.72 -25.00 34.55
N GLN A 70 21.76 -24.40 33.37
CA GLN A 70 21.97 -25.12 32.11
C GLN A 70 23.35 -24.79 31.53
N PRO A 71 24.02 -25.77 30.91
CA PRO A 71 25.31 -25.53 30.28
C PRO A 71 25.12 -24.73 28.98
N GLY A 72 25.82 -23.60 28.86
CA GLY A 72 25.85 -22.77 27.66
C GLY A 72 24.48 -22.29 27.18
N SER A 73 24.35 -22.00 25.89
CA SER A 73 23.10 -21.56 25.24
C SER A 73 22.31 -22.75 24.70
N THR A 74 22.02 -23.73 25.56
CA THR A 74 21.30 -24.96 25.18
C THR A 74 19.79 -24.86 25.41
N ARG A 75 19.05 -25.82 24.86
CA ARG A 75 17.63 -26.04 25.16
C ARG A 75 17.47 -27.19 26.16
N GLY A 76 16.50 -27.08 27.06
CA GLY A 76 16.21 -28.14 28.02
C GLY A 76 14.74 -28.17 28.43
N VAL A 77 14.25 -29.36 28.73
CA VAL A 77 12.88 -29.60 29.19
C VAL A 77 12.91 -30.25 30.56
N ILE A 78 12.20 -29.65 31.51
CA ILE A 78 12.06 -30.11 32.89
C ILE A 78 10.58 -30.39 33.16
N ASP A 79 10.28 -31.61 33.59
CA ASP A 79 8.96 -31.96 34.09
C ASP A 79 8.91 -31.74 35.61
N TRP A 80 7.80 -31.18 36.10
CA TRP A 80 7.58 -30.81 37.49
C TRP A 80 6.24 -31.39 38.00
N ASN A 81 6.22 -31.88 39.23
CA ASN A 81 4.96 -32.23 39.90
C ASN A 81 4.14 -30.97 40.23
N SER A 82 4.82 -29.89 40.62
CA SER A 82 4.21 -28.57 40.78
C SER A 82 5.24 -27.47 40.54
N PHE A 83 4.80 -26.34 39.97
CA PHE A 83 5.64 -25.17 39.74
C PHE A 83 4.98 -23.93 40.35
N SER A 84 5.24 -23.68 41.62
CA SER A 84 4.75 -22.48 42.34
C SER A 84 5.87 -21.81 43.09
N ILE A 85 5.80 -20.48 43.21
CA ILE A 85 6.83 -19.63 43.85
C ILE A 85 6.13 -18.74 44.87
N GLY A 86 6.27 -19.06 46.16
CA GLY A 86 5.72 -18.28 47.27
C GLY A 86 6.28 -16.85 47.31
N ARG A 87 5.56 -15.93 47.97
CA ARG A 87 5.87 -14.47 48.01
C ARG A 87 7.31 -14.11 48.39
N HIS A 88 7.94 -14.90 49.25
CA HIS A 88 9.30 -14.66 49.75
C HIS A 88 10.35 -15.56 49.09
N ASN A 89 9.96 -16.27 48.03
CA ASN A 89 10.80 -17.24 47.34
C ASN A 89 11.25 -16.72 45.99
N SER A 90 12.36 -17.31 45.50
CA SER A 90 12.94 -17.00 44.20
C SER A 90 13.28 -18.26 43.41
N VAL A 91 13.08 -18.20 42.10
CA VAL A 91 13.56 -19.19 41.14
C VAL A 91 14.41 -18.48 40.11
N THR A 92 15.62 -18.97 39.86
CA THR A 92 16.57 -18.38 38.91
C THR A 92 17.01 -19.41 37.88
N PHE A 93 16.86 -19.10 36.60
CA PHE A 93 17.39 -19.88 35.48
C PHE A 93 18.68 -19.24 34.95
N ALA A 94 19.81 -19.87 35.22
CA ALA A 94 21.09 -19.53 34.62
C ALA A 94 21.27 -20.38 33.35
N ASN A 95 20.70 -19.92 32.24
CA ASN A 95 20.62 -20.65 30.96
C ASN A 95 21.26 -19.91 29.78
N GLY A 96 22.12 -18.91 30.03
CA GLY A 96 22.78 -18.11 28.99
C GLY A 96 21.76 -17.44 28.08
N THR A 97 21.95 -17.54 26.76
CA THR A 97 20.93 -17.17 25.75
C THR A 97 20.04 -18.34 25.33
N GLY A 98 20.14 -19.48 26.02
CA GLY A 98 19.37 -20.70 25.78
C GLY A 98 17.91 -20.61 26.21
N ALA A 99 17.21 -21.76 26.21
CA ALA A 99 15.78 -21.83 26.54
C ALA A 99 15.44 -23.03 27.43
N THR A 100 14.61 -22.80 28.45
CA THR A 100 14.13 -23.86 29.35
C THR A 100 12.61 -23.99 29.30
N LEU A 101 12.11 -25.19 28.98
CA LEU A 101 10.69 -25.52 29.09
C LEU A 101 10.40 -26.23 30.39
N ASN A 102 9.50 -25.68 31.19
CA ASN A 102 9.05 -26.22 32.47
C ASN A 102 7.61 -26.69 32.29
N ARG A 103 7.41 -28.02 32.26
CA ARG A 103 6.08 -28.61 32.13
C ARG A 103 5.60 -29.12 33.47
N VAL A 104 4.42 -28.71 33.89
CA VAL A 104 3.76 -29.23 35.09
C VAL A 104 2.91 -30.43 34.72
N THR A 105 3.19 -31.58 35.32
CA THR A 105 2.49 -32.85 35.10
C THR A 105 1.53 -33.21 36.24
N GLY A 106 1.62 -32.52 37.39
CA GLY A 106 0.69 -32.71 38.52
C GLY A 106 -0.59 -31.87 38.42
N GLY A 107 -1.53 -32.11 39.34
CA GLY A 107 -2.88 -31.52 39.34
C GLY A 107 -3.01 -30.14 40.00
N SER A 108 -1.93 -29.38 40.16
CA SER A 108 -1.95 -28.05 40.81
C SER A 108 -1.65 -26.93 39.83
N LEU A 109 -2.36 -25.81 39.98
CA LEU A 109 -2.07 -24.57 39.24
C LEU A 109 -0.69 -24.00 39.61
N SER A 110 -0.09 -23.24 38.69
CA SER A 110 1.18 -22.55 38.93
C SER A 110 0.94 -21.16 39.54
N ALA A 111 1.22 -20.98 40.83
CA ALA A 111 1.11 -19.69 41.52
C ALA A 111 2.48 -19.03 41.67
N ILE A 112 2.77 -18.01 40.87
CA ILE A 112 4.00 -17.21 40.92
C ILE A 112 3.72 -15.94 41.72
N LEU A 113 3.97 -16.01 43.03
CA LEU A 113 3.78 -14.91 43.99
C LEU A 113 5.11 -14.22 44.37
N GLY A 114 6.23 -14.91 44.20
CA GLY A 114 7.60 -14.41 44.41
C GLY A 114 8.30 -14.05 43.09
N THR A 115 9.60 -14.30 43.00
CA THR A 115 10.43 -13.90 41.84
C THR A 115 10.81 -15.10 40.97
N LEU A 116 10.58 -14.99 39.66
CA LEU A 116 11.11 -15.87 38.62
C LEU A 116 12.06 -15.05 37.74
N SER A 117 13.32 -15.44 37.67
CA SER A 117 14.31 -14.75 36.83
C SER A 117 15.05 -15.70 35.90
N ALA A 118 15.49 -15.21 34.74
CA ALA A 118 16.29 -15.99 33.80
C ALA A 118 17.24 -15.11 32.98
N THR A 119 18.43 -15.64 32.66
CA THR A 119 19.35 -14.97 31.71
C THR A 119 18.89 -15.11 30.26
N GLY A 120 18.21 -16.20 29.92
CA GLY A 120 17.71 -16.54 28.59
C GLY A 120 16.19 -16.71 28.59
N SER A 121 15.69 -17.65 27.81
CA SER A 121 14.24 -17.87 27.64
C SER A 121 13.67 -18.89 28.63
N VAL A 122 12.46 -18.65 29.13
CA VAL A 122 11.74 -19.57 30.04
C VAL A 122 10.31 -19.78 29.56
N TYR A 123 9.92 -21.05 29.44
CA TYR A 123 8.57 -21.48 29.11
C TYR A 123 8.00 -22.19 30.34
N VAL A 124 6.78 -21.84 30.74
CA VAL A 124 6.01 -22.48 31.82
C VAL A 124 4.72 -23.00 31.20
N ILE A 125 4.60 -24.32 31.11
CA ILE A 125 3.43 -25.02 30.58
C ILE A 125 2.70 -25.68 31.75
N ASN A 126 1.46 -25.28 31.99
CA ASN A 126 0.61 -25.91 33.01
C ASN A 126 -0.87 -25.94 32.57
N PRO A 127 -1.41 -27.10 32.17
CA PRO A 127 -2.82 -27.26 31.83
C PRO A 127 -3.79 -26.94 32.97
N GLN A 128 -3.35 -26.84 34.22
CA GLN A 128 -4.18 -26.48 35.39
C GLN A 128 -4.29 -24.95 35.58
N GLY A 129 -3.57 -24.15 34.80
CA GLY A 129 -3.60 -22.70 34.87
C GLY A 129 -2.34 -22.09 35.50
N ILE A 130 -2.12 -20.81 35.19
CA ILE A 130 -0.93 -20.06 35.63
C ILE A 130 -1.38 -18.70 36.14
N VAL A 131 -0.93 -18.33 37.34
CA VAL A 131 -1.22 -17.02 37.95
C VAL A 131 0.07 -16.36 38.39
N VAL A 132 0.41 -15.22 37.80
CA VAL A 132 1.40 -14.28 38.35
C VAL A 132 0.66 -13.34 39.28
N GLY A 133 0.80 -13.55 40.60
CA GLY A 133 0.07 -12.77 41.59
C GLY A 133 0.57 -11.33 41.70
N ARG A 134 -0.13 -10.47 42.48
CA ARG A 134 0.19 -9.04 42.61
C ARG A 134 1.63 -8.73 43.07
N SER A 135 2.24 -9.63 43.85
CA SER A 135 3.66 -9.52 44.25
C SER A 135 4.62 -10.27 43.34
N GLY A 136 4.10 -11.05 42.40
CA GLY A 136 4.86 -11.87 41.48
C GLY A 136 5.65 -11.01 40.50
N VAL A 137 6.91 -11.39 40.29
CA VAL A 137 7.81 -10.75 39.32
C VAL A 137 8.42 -11.84 38.44
N VAL A 138 8.24 -11.70 37.13
CA VAL A 138 8.92 -12.50 36.11
C VAL A 138 9.85 -11.59 35.31
N ALA A 139 11.14 -11.94 35.23
CA ALA A 139 12.14 -11.16 34.52
C ALA A 139 13.08 -12.08 33.72
N THR A 140 13.02 -12.02 32.39
CA THR A 140 13.84 -12.85 31.49
C THR A 140 14.75 -12.00 30.61
N GLY A 141 15.94 -12.53 30.27
CA GLY A 141 16.82 -11.94 29.26
C GLY A 141 16.41 -12.31 27.83
N GLY A 142 15.91 -13.54 27.64
CA GLY A 142 15.23 -13.99 26.42
C GLY A 142 13.71 -14.01 26.60
N ARG A 143 13.01 -14.84 25.83
CA ARG A 143 11.56 -14.94 25.80
C ARG A 143 10.95 -15.51 27.08
N PHE A 144 9.81 -14.99 27.51
CA PHE A 144 8.94 -15.64 28.49
C PHE A 144 7.67 -16.19 27.82
N VAL A 145 7.35 -17.47 28.04
CA VAL A 145 6.10 -18.08 27.58
C VAL A 145 5.37 -18.69 28.76
N ALA A 146 4.12 -18.29 28.99
CA ALA A 146 3.21 -18.95 29.93
C ALA A 146 2.05 -19.56 29.15
N SER A 147 1.88 -20.87 29.22
CA SER A 147 0.83 -21.56 28.46
C SER A 147 0.05 -22.62 29.23
N THR A 148 -1.25 -22.74 28.97
CA THR A 148 -2.05 -23.92 29.34
C THR A 148 -2.12 -24.97 28.23
N LEU A 149 -1.61 -24.62 27.03
CA LEU A 149 -1.45 -25.52 25.88
C LEU A 149 -0.06 -26.17 25.95
N ASP A 150 0.05 -27.40 25.47
CA ASP A 150 1.32 -28.15 25.48
C ASP A 150 1.95 -28.22 24.09
N THR A 151 3.25 -28.51 24.04
CA THR A 151 4.01 -28.69 22.80
C THR A 151 4.94 -29.89 22.90
N CYS A 152 5.34 -30.44 21.75
CA CYS A 152 6.27 -31.57 21.72
C CYS A 152 7.65 -31.17 22.26
N ASN A 153 8.25 -32.01 23.09
CA ASN A 153 9.67 -31.90 23.47
C ASN A 153 10.56 -31.86 22.22
N CYS A 154 10.26 -32.69 21.23
CA CYS A 154 10.99 -32.74 19.96
C CYS A 154 11.02 -31.38 19.23
N ALA A 155 9.86 -30.74 19.08
CA ALA A 155 9.75 -29.44 18.41
C ALA A 155 10.49 -28.35 19.21
N PHE A 156 10.30 -28.33 20.54
CA PHE A 156 11.00 -27.38 21.40
C PHE A 156 12.52 -27.52 21.29
N MET A 157 13.04 -28.75 21.32
CA MET A 157 14.47 -29.03 21.27
C MET A 157 15.10 -28.74 19.90
N ASN A 158 14.37 -28.91 18.81
CA ASN A 158 14.85 -28.58 17.46
C ASN A 158 15.07 -27.08 17.27
N GLY A 159 14.31 -26.23 17.97
CA GLY A 159 14.30 -24.79 17.74
C GLY A 159 13.52 -24.42 16.47
N GLY A 160 12.95 -23.20 16.46
CA GLY A 160 12.05 -22.75 15.41
C GLY A 160 10.59 -22.68 15.86
N ALA A 161 9.67 -22.78 14.91
CA ALA A 161 8.24 -22.62 15.15
C ALA A 161 7.69 -23.72 16.07
N LEU A 162 6.82 -23.32 17.00
CA LEU A 162 6.19 -24.20 17.98
C LEU A 162 4.69 -24.22 17.77
N THR A 163 4.13 -25.39 17.53
CA THR A 163 2.69 -25.60 17.68
C THR A 163 2.41 -25.96 19.13
N LEU A 164 1.62 -25.14 19.80
CA LEU A 164 1.06 -25.41 21.12
C LEU A 164 -0.40 -25.83 20.98
N SER A 165 -0.82 -26.90 21.63
CA SER A 165 -2.18 -27.41 21.54
C SER A 165 -2.65 -28.04 22.85
N GLY A 166 -3.96 -28.00 23.10
CA GLY A 166 -4.53 -28.59 24.30
C GLY A 166 -6.01 -28.24 24.47
N ASN A 167 -6.68 -29.04 25.30
CA ASN A 167 -8.12 -28.90 25.55
C ASN A 167 -8.42 -28.22 26.90
N SER A 168 -7.43 -27.62 27.56
CA SER A 168 -7.59 -26.99 28.88
C SER A 168 -8.48 -25.74 28.82
N ASP A 169 -9.42 -25.64 29.75
CA ASP A 169 -10.22 -24.44 30.07
C ASP A 169 -9.54 -23.51 31.09
N ALA A 170 -8.35 -23.88 31.57
CA ALA A 170 -7.65 -23.10 32.58
C ALA A 170 -7.13 -21.77 32.03
N VAL A 171 -6.92 -20.83 32.94
CA VAL A 171 -6.65 -19.42 32.62
C VAL A 171 -5.18 -19.09 32.87
N VAL A 172 -4.60 -18.22 32.04
CA VAL A 172 -3.36 -17.51 32.35
C VAL A 172 -3.70 -16.11 32.85
N VAL A 173 -3.34 -15.81 34.10
CA VAL A 173 -3.64 -14.53 34.74
C VAL A 173 -2.36 -13.82 35.16
N ASN A 174 -2.16 -12.59 34.70
CA ASN A 174 -1.13 -11.69 35.19
C ASN A 174 -1.75 -10.57 36.03
N LEU A 175 -1.47 -10.57 37.34
CA LEU A 175 -1.76 -9.47 38.27
C LEU A 175 -0.48 -8.76 38.73
N GLY A 176 0.70 -9.30 38.38
CA GLY A 176 2.01 -8.86 38.83
C GLY A 176 2.78 -8.12 37.74
N LYS A 177 4.09 -8.40 37.66
CA LYS A 177 4.99 -7.80 36.66
C LYS A 177 5.67 -8.88 35.85
N ILE A 178 5.54 -8.84 34.53
CA ILE A 178 6.24 -9.70 33.59
C ILE A 178 7.10 -8.80 32.70
N SER A 179 8.38 -9.12 32.59
CA SER A 179 9.32 -8.39 31.76
C SER A 179 10.27 -9.32 31.02
N SER A 180 10.53 -8.98 29.77
CA SER A 180 11.53 -9.61 28.92
C SER A 180 12.41 -8.51 28.33
N SER A 181 13.71 -8.53 28.64
CA SER A 181 14.62 -7.42 28.31
C SER A 181 15.22 -7.49 26.90
N GLY A 182 15.33 -8.69 26.32
CA GLY A 182 15.87 -8.90 24.96
C GLY A 182 15.08 -9.89 24.12
N GLY A 183 13.84 -10.20 24.51
CA GLY A 183 12.96 -11.11 23.77
C GLY A 183 11.48 -10.82 24.02
N ASP A 184 10.61 -11.74 23.67
CA ASP A 184 9.17 -11.53 23.69
C ASP A 184 8.49 -12.07 24.96
N VAL A 185 7.22 -11.70 25.17
CA VAL A 185 6.33 -12.27 26.20
C VAL A 185 5.10 -12.88 25.52
N PHE A 186 4.88 -14.18 25.71
CA PHE A 186 3.71 -14.91 25.20
C PHE A 186 2.84 -15.43 26.34
N LEU A 187 1.55 -15.07 26.34
CA LEU A 187 0.54 -15.63 27.24
C LEU A 187 -0.49 -16.38 26.41
N LEU A 188 -0.56 -17.71 26.58
CA LEU A 188 -1.26 -18.61 25.65
C LEU A 188 -2.23 -19.55 26.39
N ALA A 189 -3.54 -19.39 26.23
CA ALA A 189 -4.53 -20.22 26.94
C ALA A 189 -5.91 -20.19 26.26
N ARG A 190 -6.94 -20.83 26.81
CA ARG A 190 -8.32 -20.55 26.35
C ARG A 190 -8.84 -19.19 26.86
N THR A 191 -8.26 -18.68 27.94
CA THR A 191 -8.52 -17.32 28.44
C THR A 191 -7.23 -16.74 29.02
N VAL A 192 -6.93 -15.50 28.62
CA VAL A 192 -5.79 -14.72 29.13
C VAL A 192 -6.31 -13.45 29.77
N ILE A 193 -5.86 -13.16 30.98
CA ILE A 193 -6.20 -11.94 31.71
C ILE A 193 -4.92 -11.21 32.12
N ASN A 194 -4.69 -10.02 31.58
CA ASN A 194 -3.69 -9.10 32.07
C ASN A 194 -4.37 -7.95 32.85
N ALA A 195 -4.08 -7.88 34.15
CA ALA A 195 -4.42 -6.74 35.01
C ALA A 195 -3.17 -6.17 35.72
N GLY A 196 -2.00 -6.72 35.42
CA GLY A 196 -0.68 -6.30 35.91
C GLY A 196 0.08 -5.47 34.88
N THR A 197 1.38 -5.72 34.77
CA THR A 197 2.25 -5.11 33.75
C THR A 197 2.96 -6.18 32.93
N VAL A 198 2.98 -6.00 31.61
CA VAL A 198 3.81 -6.74 30.66
C VAL A 198 4.72 -5.73 29.94
N ASN A 199 6.03 -6.00 29.93
CA ASN A 199 7.03 -5.12 29.33
C ASN A 199 8.06 -5.91 28.49
N ALA A 200 8.10 -5.67 27.19
CA ALA A 200 9.02 -6.29 26.22
C ALA A 200 9.58 -5.22 25.25
N PRO A 201 10.39 -4.26 25.71
CA PRO A 201 10.73 -3.05 24.95
C PRO A 201 11.44 -3.32 23.61
N GLU A 202 12.24 -4.38 23.54
CA GLU A 202 12.94 -4.80 22.31
C GLU A 202 12.22 -5.97 21.59
N GLY A 203 11.12 -6.44 22.16
CA GLY A 203 10.41 -7.67 21.78
C GLY A 203 8.94 -7.45 21.47
N THR A 204 8.16 -8.53 21.43
CA THR A 204 6.69 -8.47 21.38
C THR A 204 6.04 -8.84 22.70
N ALA A 205 4.80 -8.37 22.88
CA ALA A 205 3.91 -8.86 23.92
C ALA A 205 2.64 -9.43 23.24
N GLU A 206 2.47 -10.75 23.32
CA GLU A 206 1.44 -11.46 22.55
C GLU A 206 0.56 -12.31 23.45
N PHE A 207 -0.73 -12.01 23.43
CA PHE A 207 -1.75 -12.75 24.17
C PHE A 207 -2.64 -13.45 23.16
N ALA A 208 -2.56 -14.77 23.12
CA ALA A 208 -3.29 -15.56 22.14
C ALA A 208 -4.16 -16.61 22.81
N VAL A 209 -5.41 -16.72 22.34
CA VAL A 209 -6.36 -17.67 22.91
C VAL A 209 -6.98 -18.59 21.90
N GLY A 210 -6.95 -19.88 22.20
CA GLY A 210 -7.53 -20.95 21.39
C GLY A 210 -7.07 -22.34 21.82
N SER A 211 -7.48 -23.38 21.10
CA SER A 211 -7.11 -24.79 21.37
C SER A 211 -5.81 -25.23 20.69
N LYS A 212 -5.41 -24.51 19.64
CA LYS A 212 -4.17 -24.71 18.91
C LYS A 212 -3.62 -23.37 18.46
N VAL A 213 -2.34 -23.14 18.76
CA VAL A 213 -1.63 -21.89 18.50
C VAL A 213 -0.29 -22.22 17.86
N LEU A 214 0.00 -21.60 16.72
CA LEU A 214 1.33 -21.61 16.11
C LEU A 214 2.08 -20.37 16.59
N LEU A 215 3.28 -20.58 17.13
CA LEU A 215 4.22 -19.54 17.51
C LEU A 215 5.44 -19.64 16.58
N GLN A 216 5.74 -18.58 15.84
CA GLN A 216 6.90 -18.47 14.95
C GLN A 216 7.62 -17.14 15.14
N ASP A 217 8.94 -17.11 14.93
CA ASP A 217 9.71 -15.88 15.12
C ASP A 217 9.54 -14.94 13.92
N SER A 218 9.27 -13.66 14.20
CA SER A 218 9.17 -12.60 13.19
C SER A 218 9.65 -11.28 13.77
N SER A 219 10.27 -10.45 12.93
CA SER A 219 10.69 -9.08 13.28
C SER A 219 9.77 -8.01 12.68
N SER A 220 8.90 -8.35 11.73
CA SER A 220 8.09 -7.39 10.98
C SER A 220 6.60 -7.76 10.90
N GLY A 221 6.17 -8.85 11.52
CA GLY A 221 4.79 -9.31 11.47
C GLY A 221 4.40 -10.14 12.69
N GLN A 222 3.15 -10.62 12.70
CA GLN A 222 2.61 -11.44 13.78
C GLN A 222 3.45 -12.70 14.02
N GLN A 223 3.75 -12.99 15.29
CA GLN A 223 4.45 -14.22 15.68
C GLN A 223 3.49 -15.33 16.08
N VAL A 224 2.22 -15.02 16.31
CA VAL A 224 1.21 -15.98 16.73
C VAL A 224 0.06 -16.07 15.75
N PHE A 225 -0.41 -17.30 15.52
CA PHE A 225 -1.57 -17.62 14.71
C PHE A 225 -2.42 -18.64 15.47
N VAL A 226 -3.70 -18.33 15.66
CA VAL A 226 -4.63 -19.20 16.37
C VAL A 226 -5.48 -19.97 15.36
N GLN A 227 -5.69 -21.26 15.60
CA GLN A 227 -6.63 -22.05 14.80
C GLN A 227 -8.09 -21.66 15.12
N ALA A 228 -8.86 -21.38 14.06
CA ALA A 228 -10.32 -21.22 14.15
C ALA A 228 -11.02 -22.48 14.71
N GLY A 229 -12.19 -22.26 15.29
CA GLY A 229 -13.11 -23.23 15.87
C GLY A 229 -12.97 -23.44 17.38
N SER A 230 -12.19 -22.60 18.08
CA SER A 230 -11.78 -22.89 19.46
C SER A 230 -12.34 -21.97 20.55
N ALA A 231 -12.70 -20.73 20.19
CA ALA A 231 -13.22 -19.67 21.05
C ALA A 231 -12.35 -19.37 22.31
N GLY A 232 -12.30 -18.10 22.71
CA GLY A 232 -11.51 -17.70 23.87
C GLY A 232 -11.68 -16.24 24.23
N ASN A 233 -11.07 -15.80 25.33
CA ASN A 233 -11.11 -14.38 25.71
C ASN A 233 -9.72 -13.86 26.08
N VAL A 234 -9.30 -12.76 25.46
CA VAL A 234 -8.19 -11.93 25.92
C VAL A 234 -8.76 -10.71 26.63
N ILE A 235 -8.38 -10.50 27.89
CA ILE A 235 -8.78 -9.33 28.68
C ILE A 235 -7.52 -8.60 29.11
N ASP A 236 -7.22 -7.46 28.51
CA ASP A 236 -6.14 -6.57 28.93
C ASP A 236 -6.68 -5.31 29.58
N SER A 237 -6.66 -5.27 30.91
CA SER A 237 -6.99 -4.11 31.74
C SER A 237 -5.74 -3.49 32.42
N GLY A 238 -4.59 -4.13 32.23
CA GLY A 238 -3.30 -3.82 32.81
C GLY A 238 -2.53 -2.79 31.98
N THR A 239 -1.21 -2.88 32.00
CA THR A 239 -0.30 -2.12 31.11
C THR A 239 0.50 -3.09 30.27
N THR A 240 0.52 -2.87 28.97
CA THR A 240 1.27 -3.67 28.00
C THR A 240 2.14 -2.74 27.16
N ARG A 241 3.46 -2.92 27.24
CA ARG A 241 4.46 -2.11 26.53
C ARG A 241 5.42 -3.03 25.80
N ALA A 242 5.57 -2.84 24.51
CA ALA A 242 6.49 -3.64 23.69
C ALA A 242 6.89 -2.88 22.41
N ALA A 243 7.78 -3.46 21.59
CA ALA A 243 7.99 -2.96 20.23
C ALA A 243 6.74 -3.20 19.38
N GLN A 244 6.20 -4.42 19.44
CA GLN A 244 4.92 -4.77 18.83
C GLN A 244 4.02 -5.53 19.83
N ILE A 245 2.70 -5.41 19.69
CA ILE A 245 1.72 -6.03 20.58
C ILE A 245 0.70 -6.79 19.73
N SER A 246 0.39 -8.04 20.07
CA SER A 246 -0.67 -8.81 19.40
C SER A 246 -1.65 -9.38 20.43
N LEU A 247 -2.92 -9.02 20.33
CA LEU A 247 -4.01 -9.61 21.09
C LEU A 247 -4.91 -10.40 20.13
N GLN A 248 -4.86 -11.72 20.20
CA GLN A 248 -5.52 -12.59 19.22
C GLN A 248 -6.46 -13.60 19.89
N ALA A 249 -7.69 -13.67 19.39
CA ALA A 249 -8.71 -14.62 19.82
C ALA A 249 -9.51 -15.14 18.62
N ALA A 250 -9.06 -16.23 17.99
CA ALA A 250 -9.83 -16.84 16.89
C ALA A 250 -11.19 -17.30 17.42
N ASP A 251 -12.26 -16.74 16.86
CA ASP A 251 -13.67 -16.90 17.24
C ASP A 251 -13.99 -16.55 18.69
N GLY A 252 -13.12 -15.74 19.30
CA GLY A 252 -13.19 -15.30 20.68
C GLY A 252 -13.30 -13.78 20.80
N ASN A 253 -13.19 -13.25 22.00
CA ASN A 253 -13.28 -11.81 22.22
C ASN A 253 -11.95 -11.24 22.71
N VAL A 254 -11.62 -10.05 22.20
CA VAL A 254 -10.51 -9.23 22.68
C VAL A 254 -11.09 -8.00 23.38
N TYR A 255 -10.84 -7.90 24.69
CA TYR A 255 -11.20 -6.76 25.52
C TYR A 255 -9.94 -5.95 25.84
N ALA A 256 -9.64 -4.98 24.98
CA ALA A 256 -8.56 -4.01 25.15
C ALA A 256 -9.04 -2.86 26.06
N LEU A 257 -9.16 -3.14 27.36
CA LEU A 257 -9.72 -2.25 28.37
C LEU A 257 -8.64 -1.33 28.95
N ALA A 258 -8.00 -0.52 28.10
CA ALA A 258 -7.22 0.58 28.62
C ALA A 258 -8.18 1.50 29.39
N GLY A 259 -8.00 1.62 30.71
CA GLY A 259 -8.77 2.59 31.50
C GLY A 259 -8.48 4.04 31.07
N GLY A 260 -8.56 5.00 31.99
CA GLY A 260 -8.04 6.34 31.68
C GLY A 260 -6.54 6.28 31.30
N GLY A 261 -6.19 6.70 30.08
CA GLY A 261 -4.81 6.80 29.57
C GLY A 261 -4.42 5.78 28.48
N ALA A 262 -3.15 5.81 28.07
CA ALA A 262 -2.54 4.91 27.07
C ALA A 262 -1.87 3.71 27.74
N ARG A 263 -2.62 2.61 27.89
CA ARG A 263 -2.15 1.41 28.60
C ARG A 263 -1.62 0.31 27.69
N ILE A 264 -1.99 0.33 26.41
CA ILE A 264 -1.41 -0.49 25.35
C ILE A 264 -0.54 0.43 24.51
N ARG A 265 0.78 0.22 24.52
CA ARG A 265 1.74 1.07 23.82
C ARG A 265 2.81 0.25 23.11
N ALA A 266 2.75 0.27 21.79
CA ALA A 266 3.81 -0.21 20.91
C ALA A 266 4.79 0.93 20.59
N THR A 267 6.08 0.72 20.77
CA THR A 267 7.13 1.66 20.36
C THR A 267 8.25 0.89 19.69
N GLY A 268 8.32 0.96 18.37
CA GLY A 268 9.26 0.23 17.54
C GLY A 268 10.73 0.51 17.88
N THR A 269 11.59 -0.36 17.38
CA THR A 269 13.05 -0.30 17.47
C THR A 269 13.66 0.01 16.09
N ALA A 270 14.99 -0.02 15.97
CA ALA A 270 15.64 0.11 14.67
C ALA A 270 15.30 -1.04 13.70
N THR A 271 14.82 -2.19 14.22
CA THR A 271 14.58 -3.42 13.44
C THR A 271 13.13 -3.89 13.46
N ARG A 272 12.27 -3.24 14.27
CA ARG A 272 10.83 -3.55 14.39
C ARG A 272 10.05 -2.26 14.37
N ASP A 273 9.00 -2.17 13.57
CA ASP A 273 8.09 -1.04 13.60
C ASP A 273 7.22 -1.04 14.87
N GLY A 274 6.57 0.09 15.14
CA GLY A 274 5.59 0.15 16.23
C GLY A 274 4.24 -0.35 15.75
N HIS A 275 3.84 -1.55 16.16
CA HIS A 275 2.59 -2.18 15.68
C HIS A 275 1.72 -2.73 16.81
N VAL A 276 0.40 -2.53 16.73
CA VAL A 276 -0.59 -3.24 17.55
C VAL A 276 -1.59 -4.00 16.68
N TRP A 277 -1.75 -5.31 16.91
CA TRP A 277 -2.82 -6.12 16.32
C TRP A 277 -3.89 -6.44 17.38
N LEU A 278 -5.14 -6.16 17.04
CA LEU A 278 -6.32 -6.63 17.76
C LEU A 278 -7.13 -7.52 16.82
N VAL A 279 -7.08 -8.83 17.03
CA VAL A 279 -7.62 -9.80 16.07
C VAL A 279 -8.63 -10.71 16.76
N ALA A 280 -9.87 -10.66 16.30
CA ALA A 280 -10.99 -11.46 16.79
C ALA A 280 -11.89 -11.90 15.63
N ASP A 281 -11.35 -12.70 14.71
CA ASP A 281 -11.94 -13.12 13.42
C ASP A 281 -13.48 -13.24 13.44
N ASP A 282 -14.02 -14.23 14.15
CA ASP A 282 -15.48 -14.45 14.29
C ASP A 282 -16.09 -13.85 15.57
N GLY A 283 -15.33 -13.05 16.32
CA GLY A 283 -15.78 -12.52 17.60
C GLY A 283 -15.73 -11.00 17.72
N THR A 284 -15.61 -10.51 18.95
CA THR A 284 -15.72 -9.07 19.25
C THR A 284 -14.39 -8.48 19.71
N VAL A 285 -13.97 -7.37 19.08
CA VAL A 285 -13.01 -6.44 19.70
C VAL A 285 -13.79 -5.35 20.43
N SER A 286 -13.59 -5.27 21.75
CA SER A 286 -14.06 -4.13 22.54
C SER A 286 -12.87 -3.33 23.05
N GLN A 287 -12.80 -2.06 22.63
CA GLN A 287 -11.76 -1.14 23.04
C GLN A 287 -12.31 -0.10 24.03
N GLN A 288 -11.56 0.13 25.09
CA GLN A 288 -11.69 1.28 25.96
C GLN A 288 -10.35 2.01 26.02
N GLY A 289 -10.37 3.35 26.13
CA GLY A 289 -9.15 4.15 26.31
C GLY A 289 -8.21 4.20 25.09
N ALA A 290 -7.00 4.67 25.33
CA ALA A 290 -6.05 4.95 24.26
C ALA A 290 -5.15 3.75 23.92
N ILE A 291 -4.99 3.49 22.63
CA ILE A 291 -3.97 2.61 22.05
C ILE A 291 -2.95 3.47 21.32
N VAL A 292 -1.66 3.22 21.53
CA VAL A 292 -0.58 4.02 20.95
C VAL A 292 0.37 3.11 20.18
N ALA A 293 0.69 3.49 18.95
CA ALA A 293 1.71 2.85 18.13
C ALA A 293 2.65 3.91 17.56
N LYS A 294 3.96 3.79 17.79
CA LYS A 294 4.99 4.72 17.29
C LYS A 294 6.20 3.97 16.80
N ASN A 295 6.82 4.44 15.73
CA ASN A 295 8.12 3.95 15.28
C ASN A 295 9.25 4.51 16.16
N ALA A 296 10.44 3.93 16.03
CA ALA A 296 11.62 4.34 16.80
C ALA A 296 12.01 5.82 16.60
N ASP A 297 11.75 6.36 15.40
CA ASP A 297 12.00 7.76 15.05
C ASP A 297 10.91 8.73 15.54
N GLY A 298 9.89 8.22 16.23
CA GLY A 298 8.79 9.00 16.78
C GLY A 298 7.63 9.26 15.81
N ARG A 299 7.75 8.88 14.52
CA ARG A 299 6.62 8.87 13.59
C ARG A 299 5.56 7.86 14.07
N GLY A 300 4.32 8.06 13.65
CA GLY A 300 3.23 7.17 13.99
C GLY A 300 3.46 5.76 13.43
N GLY A 301 3.18 4.74 14.24
CA GLY A 301 3.20 3.33 13.84
C GLY A 301 1.86 2.87 13.27
N THR A 302 1.57 1.57 13.32
CA THR A 302 0.34 0.97 12.77
C THR A 302 -0.50 0.31 13.85
N VAL A 303 -1.82 0.41 13.73
CA VAL A 303 -2.77 -0.40 14.50
C VAL A 303 -3.70 -1.11 13.54
N ASP A 304 -3.78 -2.43 13.62
CA ASP A 304 -4.76 -3.24 12.89
C ASP A 304 -5.83 -3.74 13.86
N THR A 305 -7.09 -3.59 13.49
CA THR A 305 -8.24 -4.09 14.24
C THR A 305 -9.13 -4.92 13.32
N GLU A 306 -9.10 -6.23 13.49
CA GLU A 306 -9.90 -7.18 12.72
C GLU A 306 -10.88 -7.88 13.67
N ALA A 307 -12.18 -7.76 13.39
CA ALA A 307 -13.19 -8.42 14.22
C ALA A 307 -14.51 -8.61 13.46
N ALA A 308 -15.27 -9.66 13.80
CA ALA A 308 -16.66 -9.78 13.35
C ALA A 308 -17.56 -8.68 13.92
N GLN A 309 -17.26 -8.20 15.14
CA GLN A 309 -17.98 -7.11 15.80
C GLN A 309 -17.02 -6.14 16.50
N LEU A 310 -17.32 -4.85 16.39
CA LEU A 310 -16.55 -3.78 17.04
C LEU A 310 -17.40 -3.06 18.07
N SER A 311 -16.80 -2.80 19.23
CA SER A 311 -17.44 -2.00 20.28
C SER A 311 -16.44 -1.01 20.90
N PHE A 312 -16.65 0.28 20.63
CA PHE A 312 -15.84 1.34 21.21
C PHE A 312 -16.51 1.96 22.42
N GLN A 313 -15.83 1.90 23.57
CA GLN A 313 -16.30 2.48 24.81
C GLN A 313 -15.71 3.88 25.05
N ARG A 314 -16.04 4.48 26.20
CA ARG A 314 -15.62 5.84 26.56
C ARG A 314 -14.09 5.97 26.48
N GLY A 315 -13.62 6.94 25.69
CA GLY A 315 -12.20 7.26 25.57
C GLY A 315 -11.42 6.39 24.59
N ALA A 316 -12.07 5.47 23.85
CA ALA A 316 -11.45 4.64 22.83
C ALA A 316 -10.81 5.44 21.68
N ALA A 317 -9.49 5.58 21.62
CA ALA A 317 -8.80 6.34 20.56
C ALA A 317 -7.50 5.66 20.17
N VAL A 318 -7.10 5.81 18.91
CA VAL A 318 -5.84 5.30 18.38
C VAL A 318 -4.92 6.47 18.06
N TYR A 319 -3.70 6.42 18.60
CA TYR A 319 -2.62 7.39 18.35
C TYR A 319 -1.51 6.67 17.59
N ALA A 320 -1.60 6.70 16.27
CA ALA A 320 -0.76 5.99 15.34
C ALA A 320 -0.57 6.83 14.07
N GLY A 321 0.24 6.35 13.13
CA GLY A 321 0.28 6.92 11.78
C GLY A 321 -0.90 6.43 10.95
N ARG A 322 -1.28 5.16 11.15
CA ARG A 322 -2.41 4.52 10.48
C ARG A 322 -3.17 3.60 11.43
N TRP A 323 -4.49 3.61 11.31
CA TRP A 323 -5.39 2.68 11.98
C TRP A 323 -6.26 1.96 10.93
N ASN A 324 -5.99 0.68 10.72
CA ASN A 324 -6.76 -0.18 9.83
C ASN A 324 -7.84 -0.91 10.63
N ILE A 325 -9.06 -0.93 10.10
CA ILE A 325 -10.22 -1.59 10.69
C ILE A 325 -10.84 -2.50 9.64
N ALA A 326 -11.02 -3.78 9.96
CA ALA A 326 -11.69 -4.76 9.10
C ALA A 326 -12.81 -5.49 9.86
N THR A 327 -13.99 -5.57 9.24
CA THR A 327 -15.17 -6.25 9.79
C THR A 327 -16.07 -6.76 8.65
N PRO A 328 -16.86 -7.83 8.81
CA PRO A 328 -17.78 -8.31 7.77
C PRO A 328 -18.73 -7.25 7.22
N ALA A 329 -19.33 -6.44 8.12
CA ALA A 329 -20.19 -5.30 7.83
C ALA A 329 -20.13 -4.33 9.01
N LEU A 330 -20.55 -3.07 8.83
CA LEU A 330 -20.54 -2.10 9.93
C LEU A 330 -21.58 -1.00 9.79
N THR A 331 -22.18 -0.64 10.91
CA THR A 331 -22.84 0.65 11.09
C THR A 331 -21.95 1.55 11.95
N VAL A 332 -21.49 2.66 11.40
CA VAL A 332 -20.81 3.72 12.14
C VAL A 332 -21.84 4.48 12.97
N ASP A 333 -22.10 3.97 14.17
CA ASP A 333 -22.94 4.61 15.17
C ASP A 333 -22.17 5.70 15.94
N ALA A 334 -22.84 6.33 16.91
CA ALA A 334 -22.26 7.40 17.71
C ALA A 334 -21.06 6.97 18.57
N SER A 335 -20.85 5.67 18.81
CA SER A 335 -19.69 5.16 19.54
C SER A 335 -18.48 4.99 18.63
N VAL A 336 -18.69 4.41 17.44
CA VAL A 336 -17.68 4.25 16.40
C VAL A 336 -17.23 5.63 15.91
N ALA A 337 -18.17 6.51 15.53
CA ALA A 337 -17.87 7.85 15.03
C ALA A 337 -16.96 8.64 15.99
N ARG A 338 -17.28 8.66 17.28
CA ARG A 338 -16.44 9.33 18.29
C ARG A 338 -15.05 8.73 18.46
N ALA A 339 -14.87 7.44 18.17
CA ALA A 339 -13.55 6.80 18.19
C ALA A 339 -12.73 7.20 16.96
N LEU A 340 -13.36 7.25 15.78
CA LEU A 340 -12.75 7.74 14.55
C LEU A 340 -12.35 9.21 14.70
N GLU A 341 -13.27 10.09 15.10
CA GLU A 341 -13.02 11.53 15.31
C GLU A 341 -11.82 11.79 16.23
N ARG A 342 -11.74 11.10 17.38
CA ARG A 342 -10.64 11.30 18.33
C ARG A 342 -9.31 10.80 17.79
N SER A 343 -9.32 9.78 16.94
CA SER A 343 -8.12 9.22 16.31
C SER A 343 -7.64 10.12 15.17
N LEU A 344 -8.55 10.58 14.32
CA LEU A 344 -8.29 11.54 13.24
C LEU A 344 -7.73 12.86 13.77
N ASN A 345 -8.37 13.45 14.79
CA ASN A 345 -7.91 14.68 15.45
C ASN A 345 -6.56 14.49 16.19
N ALA A 346 -6.17 13.26 16.49
CA ALA A 346 -4.87 12.93 17.08
C ALA A 346 -3.75 12.74 16.04
N GLY A 347 -4.05 12.83 14.74
CA GLY A 347 -3.09 12.65 13.65
C GLY A 347 -3.05 11.24 13.05
N SER A 348 -3.97 10.34 13.43
CA SER A 348 -4.05 9.00 12.87
C SER A 348 -4.92 8.99 11.62
N THR A 349 -4.37 8.61 10.47
CA THR A 349 -5.17 8.25 9.29
C THR A 349 -5.94 6.96 9.58
N VAL A 350 -7.20 6.89 9.14
CA VAL A 350 -8.10 5.75 9.41
C VAL A 350 -8.52 5.11 8.09
N ASP A 351 -8.31 3.80 7.98
CA ASP A 351 -8.81 2.98 6.88
C ASP A 351 -9.79 1.93 7.41
N LEU A 352 -11.07 2.09 7.10
CA LEU A 352 -12.14 1.21 7.53
C LEU A 352 -12.66 0.43 6.34
N THR A 353 -12.59 -0.90 6.41
CA THR A 353 -13.04 -1.81 5.36
C THR A 353 -14.10 -2.77 5.87
N THR A 354 -15.23 -2.88 5.16
CA THR A 354 -16.15 -4.01 5.33
C THR A 354 -15.84 -5.12 4.32
N THR A 355 -15.79 -6.38 4.76
CA THR A 355 -15.24 -7.49 3.94
C THR A 355 -16.28 -8.41 3.32
N GLY A 356 -17.55 -8.35 3.75
CA GLY A 356 -18.58 -9.31 3.32
C GLY A 356 -18.33 -10.75 3.84
N ALA A 357 -17.35 -10.94 4.72
CA ALA A 357 -17.07 -12.25 5.31
C ALA A 357 -18.28 -12.81 6.08
N ASN A 358 -18.25 -14.11 6.39
CA ASN A 358 -19.29 -14.78 7.19
C ASN A 358 -20.72 -14.66 6.61
N GLY A 359 -20.84 -14.46 5.30
CA GLY A 359 -22.12 -14.31 4.61
C GLY A 359 -22.80 -12.96 4.83
N ALA A 360 -22.09 -11.97 5.37
CA ALA A 360 -22.60 -10.60 5.49
C ALA A 360 -22.74 -9.97 4.10
N ALA A 361 -23.68 -9.02 3.96
CA ALA A 361 -23.83 -8.26 2.71
C ALA A 361 -22.59 -7.41 2.38
N GLY A 362 -21.77 -7.08 3.39
CA GLY A 362 -20.58 -6.26 3.20
C GLY A 362 -20.84 -4.76 3.12
N ASP A 363 -22.02 -4.30 3.53
CA ASP A 363 -22.38 -2.88 3.51
C ASP A 363 -21.77 -2.10 4.70
N LEU A 364 -21.46 -0.84 4.45
CA LEU A 364 -20.99 0.16 5.41
C LEU A 364 -21.99 1.32 5.51
N LEU A 365 -22.68 1.43 6.65
CA LEU A 365 -23.65 2.50 6.91
C LEU A 365 -23.08 3.52 7.89
N ILE A 366 -23.04 4.79 7.51
CA ILE A 366 -22.68 5.89 8.39
C ILE A 366 -23.97 6.49 8.95
N ALA A 367 -24.18 6.29 10.25
CA ALA A 367 -25.41 6.66 10.95
C ALA A 367 -25.18 7.78 11.99
N SER A 368 -23.98 8.33 12.08
CA SER A 368 -23.64 9.41 13.00
C SER A 368 -22.57 10.30 12.40
N ASP A 369 -22.55 11.56 12.84
CA ASP A 369 -21.62 12.57 12.34
C ASP A 369 -20.17 12.19 12.64
N ILE A 370 -19.27 12.52 11.71
CA ILE A 370 -17.82 12.41 11.87
C ILE A 370 -17.21 13.76 11.54
N ASP A 371 -16.60 14.39 12.53
CA ASP A 371 -16.04 15.74 12.42
C ASP A 371 -14.59 15.79 12.94
N TRP A 372 -13.66 16.21 12.10
CA TRP A 372 -12.27 16.40 12.49
C TRP A 372 -11.59 17.61 11.85
N HIS A 373 -10.38 17.87 12.35
CA HIS A 373 -9.47 18.88 11.83
C HIS A 373 -8.08 18.26 11.61
N GLY A 374 -7.34 18.77 10.63
CA GLY A 374 -5.94 18.40 10.38
C GLY A 374 -5.76 17.66 9.06
N ALA A 375 -4.64 16.97 8.91
CA ALA A 375 -4.23 16.33 7.65
C ALA A 375 -4.56 14.82 7.58
N SER A 376 -5.10 14.24 8.65
CA SER A 376 -5.44 12.81 8.69
C SER A 376 -6.53 12.49 7.67
N ALA A 377 -6.31 11.45 6.87
CA ALA A 377 -7.29 10.98 5.89
C ALA A 377 -8.25 9.95 6.50
N LEU A 378 -9.45 9.83 5.92
CA LEU A 378 -10.45 8.83 6.27
C LEU A 378 -10.87 8.06 5.02
N THR A 379 -10.58 6.75 5.00
CA THR A 379 -11.07 5.83 3.99
C THR A 379 -12.20 4.99 4.56
N LEU A 380 -13.35 5.00 3.90
CA LEU A 380 -14.52 4.18 4.17
C LEU A 380 -14.76 3.28 2.96
N ALA A 381 -14.17 2.10 2.98
CA ALA A 381 -14.26 1.11 1.93
C ALA A 381 -15.27 0.02 2.30
N ALA A 382 -16.20 -0.30 1.42
CA ALA A 382 -17.16 -1.36 1.62
C ALA A 382 -17.02 -2.45 0.57
N TYR A 383 -17.14 -3.70 1.00
CA TYR A 383 -17.24 -4.83 0.08
C TYR A 383 -18.36 -4.60 -0.93
N HIS A 384 -19.51 -4.07 -0.49
CA HIS A 384 -20.65 -3.80 -1.38
C HIS A 384 -21.02 -2.31 -1.35
N ASN A 385 -21.93 -1.84 -0.47
CA ASN A 385 -22.36 -0.43 -0.48
C ASN A 385 -21.73 0.44 0.62
N VAL A 386 -21.50 1.72 0.30
CA VAL A 386 -21.27 2.78 1.29
C VAL A 386 -22.49 3.71 1.32
N ALA A 387 -23.09 3.90 2.49
CA ALA A 387 -24.28 4.73 2.65
C ALA A 387 -24.14 5.74 3.80
N LEU A 388 -24.50 7.00 3.55
CA LEU A 388 -24.67 8.04 4.56
C LEU A 388 -26.16 8.19 4.90
N SER A 389 -26.51 8.15 6.18
CA SER A 389 -27.89 8.30 6.64
C SER A 389 -28.44 9.72 6.41
N SER A 390 -29.76 9.87 6.44
CA SER A 390 -30.36 11.20 6.35
C SER A 390 -30.01 12.04 7.58
N GLY A 391 -29.56 13.28 7.36
CA GLY A 391 -29.20 14.22 8.42
C GLY A 391 -27.82 14.00 9.05
N THR A 392 -27.05 12.97 8.64
CA THR A 392 -25.66 12.79 9.10
C THR A 392 -24.69 13.66 8.32
N LYS A 393 -23.59 14.04 8.97
CA LYS A 393 -22.56 14.90 8.41
C LYS A 393 -21.17 14.28 8.55
N ILE A 394 -20.41 14.22 7.45
CA ILE A 394 -18.96 14.02 7.48
C ILE A 394 -18.28 15.35 7.14
N ARG A 395 -17.31 15.79 7.96
CA ARG A 395 -16.62 17.07 7.78
C ARG A 395 -15.15 17.01 8.18
N ASP A 396 -14.30 17.60 7.33
CA ASP A 396 -12.94 18.04 7.67
C ASP A 396 -12.82 19.57 7.62
N THR A 397 -11.88 20.13 8.40
CA THR A 397 -11.54 21.57 8.40
C THR A 397 -10.06 21.88 8.19
N GLY A 398 -9.23 20.86 7.93
CA GLY A 398 -7.81 21.00 7.67
C GLY A 398 -7.47 20.69 6.22
N SER A 399 -6.78 19.58 6.01
CA SER A 399 -6.30 19.10 4.72
C SER A 399 -6.51 17.59 4.58
N GLY A 400 -7.41 16.99 5.36
CA GLY A 400 -7.68 15.56 5.34
C GLY A 400 -8.50 15.17 4.11
N ASP A 401 -8.10 14.08 3.46
CA ASP A 401 -8.85 13.49 2.36
C ASP A 401 -9.94 12.55 2.89
N LEU A 402 -11.05 12.44 2.14
CA LEU A 402 -12.08 11.44 2.35
C LEU A 402 -12.24 10.56 1.12
N THR A 403 -12.19 9.25 1.33
CA THR A 403 -12.48 8.27 0.30
C THR A 403 -13.68 7.43 0.72
N LEU A 404 -14.77 7.51 -0.04
CA LEU A 404 -15.90 6.59 0.04
C LEU A 404 -15.76 5.60 -1.10
N ARG A 405 -15.53 4.33 -0.80
CA ARG A 405 -15.31 3.30 -1.83
C ARG A 405 -16.29 2.16 -1.68
N ALA A 406 -17.24 2.05 -2.59
CA ALA A 406 -17.99 0.81 -2.78
C ALA A 406 -17.17 -0.19 -3.60
N ASP A 407 -17.57 -1.46 -3.61
CA ASP A 407 -16.82 -2.55 -4.26
C ASP A 407 -15.31 -2.51 -3.95
N ALA A 408 -14.97 -2.55 -2.66
CA ALA A 408 -13.59 -2.49 -2.17
C ALA A 408 -12.70 -3.60 -2.77
N THR A 409 -13.31 -4.70 -3.23
CA THR A 409 -12.63 -5.84 -3.86
C THR A 409 -12.47 -5.73 -5.37
N GLY A 410 -13.13 -4.77 -6.02
CA GLY A 410 -13.08 -4.59 -7.48
C GLY A 410 -13.62 -5.81 -8.25
N ILE A 411 -14.73 -6.39 -7.80
CA ILE A 411 -15.32 -7.60 -8.38
C ILE A 411 -16.63 -7.33 -9.15
N ASP A 412 -16.97 -6.07 -9.38
CA ASP A 412 -18.16 -5.62 -10.11
C ASP A 412 -19.48 -6.13 -9.50
N ASN A 413 -19.62 -5.98 -8.19
CA ASN A 413 -20.74 -6.53 -7.43
C ASN A 413 -21.96 -5.60 -7.28
N GLY A 414 -22.06 -4.48 -7.99
CA GLY A 414 -23.18 -3.54 -7.84
C GLY A 414 -22.98 -2.49 -6.76
N GLY A 415 -21.76 -2.38 -6.23
CA GLY A 415 -21.44 -1.50 -5.11
C GLY A 415 -21.81 -0.04 -5.36
N SER A 416 -22.67 0.51 -4.50
CA SER A 416 -23.19 1.87 -4.63
C SER A 416 -22.68 2.79 -3.52
N VAL A 417 -22.51 4.08 -3.85
CA VAL A 417 -22.23 5.15 -2.88
C VAL A 417 -23.43 6.07 -2.80
N THR A 418 -24.12 6.08 -1.66
CA THR A 418 -25.34 6.87 -1.45
C THR A 418 -25.20 7.83 -0.27
N ASN A 419 -25.23 9.12 -0.53
CA ASN A 419 -25.19 10.15 0.50
C ASN A 419 -26.59 10.70 0.77
N GLY A 420 -27.22 10.27 1.87
CA GLY A 420 -28.47 10.86 2.36
C GLY A 420 -28.28 12.12 3.21
N GLY A 421 -27.04 12.50 3.51
CA GLY A 421 -26.66 13.57 4.43
C GLY A 421 -25.80 14.65 3.77
N THR A 422 -24.80 15.13 4.52
CA THR A 422 -23.91 16.22 4.10
C THR A 422 -22.44 15.80 4.18
N ILE A 423 -21.72 15.99 3.08
CA ILE A 423 -20.25 15.96 3.05
C ILE A 423 -19.77 17.41 2.97
N ASP A 424 -19.07 17.88 4.00
CA ASP A 424 -18.66 19.28 4.17
C ASP A 424 -17.14 19.43 4.12
N TRP A 425 -16.63 19.81 2.95
CA TRP A 425 -15.22 20.15 2.70
C TRP A 425 -15.03 21.65 2.50
N SER A 426 -16.03 22.48 2.85
CA SER A 426 -16.07 23.93 2.57
C SER A 426 -14.94 24.73 3.19
N LYS A 427 -14.27 24.16 4.20
CA LYS A 427 -13.11 24.74 4.89
C LYS A 427 -11.86 23.89 4.81
N SER A 428 -11.93 22.73 4.15
CA SER A 428 -10.79 21.85 3.95
C SER A 428 -10.02 22.25 2.71
N THR A 429 -8.73 21.92 2.71
CA THR A 429 -7.86 21.93 1.53
C THR A 429 -7.66 20.53 0.93
N GLY A 430 -8.13 19.49 1.64
CA GLY A 430 -8.14 18.11 1.16
C GLY A 430 -9.24 17.87 0.12
N THR A 431 -9.38 16.62 -0.29
CA THR A 431 -10.26 16.18 -1.38
C THR A 431 -11.24 15.11 -0.93
N VAL A 432 -12.30 14.91 -1.72
CA VAL A 432 -13.26 13.84 -1.51
C VAL A 432 -13.43 13.03 -2.79
N SER A 433 -13.21 11.72 -2.69
CA SER A 433 -13.46 10.77 -3.77
C SER A 433 -14.57 9.80 -3.38
N ALA A 434 -15.61 9.70 -4.19
CA ALA A 434 -16.67 8.70 -4.05
C ALA A 434 -16.60 7.70 -5.21
N LEU A 435 -16.07 6.51 -4.96
CA LEU A 435 -15.88 5.46 -5.95
C LEU A 435 -17.02 4.44 -5.86
N TYR A 436 -17.72 4.25 -6.96
CA TYR A 436 -18.87 3.35 -7.07
C TYR A 436 -18.77 2.52 -8.34
N ASP A 437 -19.34 1.32 -8.31
CA ASP A 437 -19.35 0.41 -9.46
C ASP A 437 -20.10 1.04 -10.66
N MET A 438 -19.63 0.82 -11.88
CA MET A 438 -20.26 1.32 -13.10
C MET A 438 -21.69 0.78 -13.27
N ASN A 439 -21.96 -0.43 -12.75
CA ASN A 439 -23.29 -1.02 -12.69
C ASN A 439 -24.05 -0.70 -11.38
N GLY A 440 -23.43 0.07 -10.47
CA GLY A 440 -23.98 0.55 -9.22
C GLY A 440 -24.67 1.91 -9.34
N THR A 441 -24.90 2.58 -8.21
CA THR A 441 -25.54 3.90 -8.15
C THR A 441 -24.71 4.89 -7.34
N TYR A 442 -24.65 6.13 -7.81
CA TYR A 442 -24.12 7.27 -7.08
C TYR A 442 -25.22 8.28 -6.77
N ALA A 443 -25.44 8.55 -5.48
CA ALA A 443 -26.31 9.62 -5.02
C ALA A 443 -25.47 10.63 -4.20
N PRO A 444 -25.13 11.82 -4.73
CA PRO A 444 -24.16 12.72 -4.11
C PRO A 444 -24.65 13.41 -2.83
N GLY A 445 -25.96 13.47 -2.58
CA GLY A 445 -26.54 14.16 -1.43
C GLY A 445 -26.20 15.65 -1.38
N THR A 446 -25.96 16.19 -0.18
CA THR A 446 -25.46 17.55 -0.02
C THR A 446 -23.94 17.55 0.02
N LEU A 447 -23.31 18.27 -0.91
CA LEU A 447 -21.86 18.44 -0.99
C LEU A 447 -21.51 19.92 -0.82
N LEU A 448 -20.61 20.24 0.11
CA LEU A 448 -20.12 21.61 0.32
C LEU A 448 -18.61 21.65 0.04
N ALA A 449 -18.23 22.20 -1.11
CA ALA A 449 -16.83 22.38 -1.49
C ALA A 449 -16.31 23.75 -1.03
N ASN A 450 -14.99 23.85 -0.83
CA ASN A 450 -14.29 25.09 -0.52
C ASN A 450 -14.17 25.94 -1.79
N THR A 451 -14.78 27.13 -1.77
CA THR A 451 -14.81 28.06 -2.92
C THR A 451 -13.44 28.64 -3.28
N THR A 452 -12.45 28.48 -2.42
CA THR A 452 -11.06 28.92 -2.61
C THR A 452 -10.10 27.75 -2.86
N TRP A 453 -10.60 26.51 -2.91
CA TRP A 453 -9.78 25.35 -3.20
C TRP A 453 -9.21 25.45 -4.62
N THR A 454 -7.95 25.06 -4.74
CA THR A 454 -7.27 24.94 -6.03
C THR A 454 -6.63 23.57 -6.10
N ALA A 455 -6.65 22.96 -7.28
CA ALA A 455 -6.05 21.67 -7.48
C ALA A 455 -4.55 21.72 -7.16
N PRO A 456 -4.00 20.72 -6.44
CA PRO A 456 -2.56 20.61 -6.25
C PRO A 456 -1.85 20.64 -7.60
N SER A 457 -0.72 21.36 -7.68
CA SER A 457 0.02 21.53 -8.93
C SER A 457 0.39 20.19 -9.56
N ASN A 458 0.14 20.04 -10.86
CA ASN A 458 0.41 18.83 -11.64
C ASN A 458 -0.38 17.57 -11.21
N SER A 459 -1.38 17.69 -10.32
CA SER A 459 -2.20 16.54 -9.90
C SER A 459 -3.16 16.03 -10.98
N GLY A 460 -3.61 16.90 -11.88
CA GLY A 460 -4.69 16.60 -12.81
C GLY A 460 -6.09 16.55 -12.16
N LEU A 461 -6.24 16.97 -10.90
CA LEU A 461 -7.57 17.12 -10.30
C LEU A 461 -8.30 18.34 -10.88
N ILE A 462 -9.58 18.18 -11.21
CA ILE A 462 -10.44 19.27 -11.69
C ILE A 462 -11.29 19.86 -10.56
N THR A 463 -11.83 19.01 -9.68
CA THR A 463 -12.72 19.42 -8.58
C THR A 463 -12.23 18.87 -7.24
N GLN A 464 -12.61 19.54 -6.15
CA GLN A 464 -12.28 19.08 -4.79
C GLN A 464 -13.03 17.80 -4.41
N ILE A 465 -14.29 17.70 -4.87
CA ILE A 465 -15.20 16.58 -4.59
C ILE A 465 -15.55 15.95 -5.93
N THR A 466 -15.31 14.65 -6.08
CA THR A 466 -15.56 13.92 -7.32
C THR A 466 -16.16 12.54 -7.05
N GLY A 467 -17.22 12.19 -7.78
CA GLY A 467 -17.71 10.82 -7.87
C GLY A 467 -17.10 10.13 -9.10
N TYR A 468 -16.56 8.92 -8.92
CA TYR A 468 -15.90 8.11 -9.93
C TYR A 468 -16.63 6.78 -10.14
N GLN A 469 -16.93 6.47 -11.39
CA GLN A 469 -17.32 5.12 -11.81
C GLN A 469 -16.08 4.24 -11.82
N LEU A 470 -16.13 3.11 -11.12
CA LEU A 470 -15.05 2.14 -11.07
C LEU A 470 -14.98 1.36 -12.37
N VAL A 471 -13.77 1.22 -12.87
CA VAL A 471 -13.42 0.35 -13.99
C VAL A 471 -12.63 -0.82 -13.39
N ASN A 472 -13.27 -1.98 -13.25
CA ASN A 472 -12.63 -3.19 -12.70
C ASN A 472 -12.49 -4.30 -13.74
N SER A 473 -13.06 -4.15 -14.92
CA SER A 473 -12.99 -5.14 -15.99
C SER A 473 -12.70 -4.52 -17.36
N LEU A 474 -12.34 -5.37 -18.32
CA LEU A 474 -12.28 -4.98 -19.73
C LEU A 474 -13.64 -4.47 -20.23
N ALA A 475 -14.74 -5.07 -19.76
CA ALA A 475 -16.08 -4.64 -20.15
C ALA A 475 -16.37 -3.21 -19.67
N ASP A 476 -15.98 -2.86 -18.44
CA ASP A 476 -16.12 -1.49 -17.93
C ASP A 476 -15.26 -0.50 -18.73
N LEU A 477 -14.04 -0.91 -19.07
CA LEU A 477 -13.13 -0.11 -19.89
C LEU A 477 -13.72 0.16 -21.28
N GLU A 478 -14.32 -0.84 -21.91
CA GLU A 478 -15.03 -0.69 -23.19
C GLU A 478 -16.28 0.20 -23.03
N ASN A 479 -16.99 0.09 -21.89
CA ASN A 479 -18.20 0.85 -21.60
C ASN A 479 -17.97 2.36 -21.44
N ILE A 480 -16.74 2.81 -21.16
CA ILE A 480 -16.37 4.24 -21.17
C ILE A 480 -16.79 4.92 -22.49
N SER A 481 -16.76 4.17 -23.60
CA SER A 481 -17.15 4.67 -24.92
C SER A 481 -18.62 5.09 -25.01
N PHE A 482 -19.48 4.66 -24.08
CA PHE A 482 -20.89 5.06 -24.04
C PHE A 482 -21.12 6.38 -23.28
N GLU A 483 -20.20 6.80 -22.41
CA GLU A 483 -20.31 8.04 -21.63
C GLU A 483 -18.94 8.76 -21.55
N LEU A 484 -18.45 9.21 -22.69
CA LEU A 484 -17.12 9.83 -22.85
C LEU A 484 -16.84 11.09 -22.00
N ALA A 485 -17.86 11.68 -21.37
CA ALA A 485 -17.73 12.82 -20.46
C ALA A 485 -17.71 12.41 -18.97
N GLY A 486 -17.80 11.11 -18.66
CA GLY A 486 -17.86 10.58 -17.31
C GLY A 486 -16.54 10.72 -16.52
N ASN A 487 -16.62 10.50 -15.22
CA ASN A 487 -15.46 10.42 -14.34
C ASN A 487 -15.23 8.95 -13.98
N TYR A 488 -14.06 8.43 -14.35
CA TYR A 488 -13.69 7.03 -14.19
C TYR A 488 -12.46 6.90 -13.31
N ALA A 489 -12.43 5.85 -12.52
CA ALA A 489 -11.23 5.45 -11.79
C ALA A 489 -11.00 3.95 -11.92
N LEU A 490 -9.76 3.51 -12.10
CA LEU A 490 -9.46 2.08 -11.98
C LEU A 490 -9.67 1.65 -10.52
N GLY A 491 -10.43 0.57 -10.32
CA GLY A 491 -10.57 -0.02 -8.98
C GLY A 491 -9.54 -1.11 -8.70
N LYS A 492 -8.93 -1.67 -9.73
CA LYS A 492 -7.83 -2.63 -9.63
C LYS A 492 -7.02 -2.63 -10.92
N ASP A 493 -5.93 -3.40 -10.92
CA ASP A 493 -5.19 -3.68 -12.14
C ASP A 493 -6.06 -4.45 -13.13
N ILE A 494 -6.02 -4.03 -14.40
CA ILE A 494 -6.79 -4.63 -15.49
C ILE A 494 -5.85 -5.40 -16.40
N ASP A 495 -6.17 -6.67 -16.66
CA ASP A 495 -5.48 -7.47 -17.67
C ASP A 495 -6.36 -7.62 -18.91
N ILE A 496 -5.87 -7.15 -20.06
CA ILE A 496 -6.54 -7.22 -21.37
C ILE A 496 -6.07 -8.47 -22.16
N SER A 497 -5.42 -9.45 -21.51
CA SER A 497 -4.78 -10.63 -22.12
C SER A 497 -5.66 -11.58 -22.97
N THR A 498 -6.92 -11.28 -23.25
CA THR A 498 -7.71 -12.08 -24.19
C THR A 498 -7.17 -11.89 -25.62
N PRO A 499 -6.53 -12.91 -26.22
CA PRO A 499 -5.88 -12.75 -27.51
C PRO A 499 -6.95 -12.77 -28.60
N ARG A 500 -7.17 -11.63 -29.25
CA ARG A 500 -7.91 -11.59 -30.51
C ARG A 500 -7.02 -11.07 -31.61
N CYS A 501 -6.05 -11.84 -32.09
CA CYS A 501 -5.45 -11.48 -33.38
C CYS A 501 -6.35 -12.02 -34.50
N CYS A 502 -6.62 -11.17 -35.51
CA CYS A 502 -7.20 -11.51 -36.82
C CYS A 502 -8.73 -11.77 -36.92
N GLY A 503 -9.58 -11.19 -36.07
CA GLY A 503 -11.05 -11.18 -36.28
C GLY A 503 -11.88 -11.03 -35.00
N THR A 504 -13.04 -10.37 -35.12
CA THR A 504 -14.10 -10.02 -34.12
C THR A 504 -13.72 -9.91 -32.63
N GLY A 505 -13.94 -8.74 -32.03
CA GLY A 505 -13.74 -8.45 -30.59
C GLY A 505 -12.37 -7.89 -30.24
N LEU A 506 -11.77 -7.14 -31.16
CA LEU A 506 -10.58 -6.33 -30.91
C LEU A 506 -10.94 -5.16 -29.99
N TYR A 507 -9.98 -4.74 -29.15
CA TYR A 507 -10.12 -3.53 -28.36
C TYR A 507 -10.28 -2.32 -29.29
N VAL A 508 -11.33 -1.53 -29.06
CA VAL A 508 -11.60 -0.27 -29.77
C VAL A 508 -11.06 0.87 -28.90
N PRO A 509 -10.15 1.72 -29.41
CA PRO A 509 -9.66 2.88 -28.68
C PRO A 509 -10.79 3.80 -28.21
N VAL A 510 -10.69 4.29 -26.97
CA VAL A 510 -11.71 5.18 -26.37
C VAL A 510 -11.64 6.57 -27.01
N GLY A 511 -12.79 7.03 -27.51
CA GLY A 511 -12.93 8.37 -28.11
C GLY A 511 -12.38 8.48 -29.54
N THR A 512 -13.02 9.33 -30.36
CA THR A 512 -12.65 9.61 -31.76
C THR A 512 -12.49 11.12 -31.98
N GLY A 513 -11.94 11.55 -33.12
CA GLY A 513 -11.85 12.97 -33.46
C GLY A 513 -13.21 13.68 -33.55
N ALA A 514 -14.29 12.96 -33.87
CA ALA A 514 -15.65 13.51 -33.86
C ALA A 514 -16.29 13.49 -32.46
N THR A 515 -15.92 12.53 -31.63
CA THR A 515 -16.45 12.32 -30.27
C THR A 515 -15.30 11.94 -29.33
N PRO A 516 -14.47 12.90 -28.92
CA PRO A 516 -13.29 12.60 -28.10
C PRO A 516 -13.70 12.27 -26.67
N PHE A 517 -12.82 11.60 -25.94
CA PHE A 517 -12.96 11.50 -24.48
C PHE A 517 -12.84 12.90 -23.88
N THR A 518 -13.79 13.33 -23.06
CA THR A 518 -13.86 14.69 -22.49
C THR A 518 -13.95 14.72 -20.96
N GLY A 519 -14.05 13.54 -20.34
CA GLY A 519 -14.18 13.33 -18.91
C GLY A 519 -12.84 13.18 -18.16
N GLN A 520 -12.89 12.53 -17.00
CA GLN A 520 -11.71 12.23 -16.18
C GLN A 520 -11.45 10.73 -16.15
N PHE A 521 -10.20 10.32 -16.30
CA PHE A 521 -9.76 8.94 -16.10
C PHE A 521 -8.58 8.93 -15.12
N ASP A 522 -8.80 8.41 -13.92
CA ASP A 522 -7.77 8.27 -12.90
C ASP A 522 -7.39 6.80 -12.72
N GLY A 523 -6.14 6.45 -13.04
CA GLY A 523 -5.66 5.09 -12.80
C GLY A 523 -5.53 4.75 -11.32
N MET A 524 -5.58 5.72 -10.40
CA MET A 524 -5.43 5.48 -8.95
C MET A 524 -4.15 4.68 -8.59
N GLY A 525 -3.12 4.73 -9.46
CA GLY A 525 -1.90 3.94 -9.33
C GLY A 525 -1.97 2.51 -9.89
N HIS A 526 -3.11 2.10 -10.43
CA HIS A 526 -3.30 0.79 -11.05
C HIS A 526 -2.74 0.72 -12.48
N THR A 527 -2.47 -0.51 -12.90
CA THR A 527 -1.92 -0.83 -14.22
C THR A 527 -2.95 -1.49 -15.13
N ILE A 528 -2.95 -1.10 -16.40
CA ILE A 528 -3.62 -1.80 -17.49
C ILE A 528 -2.56 -2.59 -18.26
N SER A 529 -2.64 -3.92 -18.26
CA SER A 529 -1.65 -4.81 -18.85
C SER A 529 -2.18 -5.52 -20.10
N ASN A 530 -1.26 -5.94 -20.96
CA ASN A 530 -1.55 -6.71 -22.17
C ASN A 530 -2.56 -6.03 -23.11
N LEU A 531 -2.56 -4.69 -23.17
CA LEU A 531 -3.31 -3.97 -24.20
C LEU A 531 -2.86 -4.49 -25.57
N ASN A 532 -3.80 -4.83 -26.45
CA ASN A 532 -3.50 -5.36 -27.77
C ASN A 532 -4.30 -4.60 -28.84
N ALA A 533 -3.84 -3.40 -29.16
CA ALA A 533 -4.54 -2.45 -30.03
C ALA A 533 -4.21 -2.71 -31.51
N TRP A 534 -5.04 -3.53 -32.17
CA TRP A 534 -4.99 -3.74 -33.63
C TRP A 534 -5.98 -2.86 -34.41
N GLN A 535 -6.91 -2.21 -33.72
CA GLN A 535 -7.87 -1.30 -34.34
C GLN A 535 -7.44 0.16 -34.17
N SER A 536 -7.89 0.98 -35.11
CA SER A 536 -7.76 2.43 -35.05
C SER A 536 -9.13 3.07 -35.23
N VAL A 537 -9.28 4.27 -34.70
CA VAL A 537 -10.43 5.15 -34.91
C VAL A 537 -10.03 6.35 -35.77
N ALA A 538 -10.98 7.20 -36.15
CA ALA A 538 -10.65 8.47 -36.80
C ALA A 538 -10.03 9.45 -35.79
N ALA A 539 -8.87 10.01 -36.12
CA ALA A 539 -8.18 11.04 -35.34
C ALA A 539 -8.83 12.43 -35.49
N THR A 540 -9.49 12.67 -36.62
CA THR A 540 -10.18 13.94 -36.92
C THR A 540 -11.67 13.72 -37.19
N SER A 541 -12.44 14.80 -37.14
CA SER A 541 -13.84 14.80 -37.58
C SER A 541 -14.02 14.95 -39.10
N ASP A 542 -12.95 15.10 -39.88
CA ASP A 542 -13.01 15.30 -41.33
C ASP A 542 -13.08 13.95 -42.07
N PRO A 543 -14.23 13.57 -42.65
CA PRO A 543 -14.35 12.30 -43.36
C PRO A 543 -13.61 12.29 -44.70
N ALA A 544 -13.17 13.44 -45.23
CA ALA A 544 -12.43 13.53 -46.50
C ALA A 544 -10.94 13.21 -46.33
N ASN A 545 -10.39 13.38 -45.12
CA ASN A 545 -8.99 13.15 -44.79
C ASN A 545 -8.90 12.24 -43.56
N PHE A 546 -9.16 10.95 -43.77
CA PHE A 546 -9.09 9.97 -42.70
C PHE A 546 -7.65 9.83 -42.20
N GLU A 547 -7.43 10.23 -40.96
CA GLU A 547 -6.22 9.96 -40.18
C GLU A 547 -6.57 8.95 -39.10
N ALA A 548 -5.80 7.87 -38.98
CA ALA A 548 -6.02 6.85 -37.96
C ALA A 548 -5.51 7.33 -36.58
N ALA A 549 -6.19 6.96 -35.49
CA ALA A 549 -5.71 7.10 -34.13
C ALA A 549 -5.81 5.77 -33.38
N SER A 550 -4.75 5.36 -32.66
CA SER A 550 -4.76 4.13 -31.87
C SER A 550 -3.97 4.25 -30.57
N GLY A 551 -4.37 3.44 -29.59
CA GLY A 551 -3.90 3.41 -28.20
C GLY A 551 -5.00 2.89 -27.27
N LEU A 552 -4.82 3.03 -25.96
CA LEU A 552 -5.92 2.91 -25.00
C LEU A 552 -7.02 3.92 -25.34
N PHE A 553 -6.63 5.18 -25.55
CA PHE A 553 -7.47 6.23 -26.09
C PHE A 553 -7.17 6.46 -27.56
N GLY A 554 -8.21 6.65 -28.37
CA GLY A 554 -8.04 7.17 -29.72
C GLY A 554 -7.71 8.66 -29.65
N VAL A 555 -8.66 9.43 -29.11
CA VAL A 555 -8.53 10.89 -28.95
C VAL A 555 -8.95 11.31 -27.54
N ILE A 556 -8.01 11.91 -26.80
CA ILE A 556 -8.24 12.61 -25.55
C ILE A 556 -8.54 14.07 -25.89
N GLY A 557 -9.75 14.54 -25.61
CA GLY A 557 -10.22 15.88 -25.94
C GLY A 557 -9.72 16.97 -24.99
N ALA A 558 -9.88 18.23 -25.39
CA ALA A 558 -9.28 19.38 -24.71
C ALA A 558 -9.67 19.59 -23.23
N THR A 559 -10.82 19.07 -22.79
CA THR A 559 -11.26 19.14 -21.39
C THR A 559 -10.92 17.90 -20.58
N ALA A 560 -10.44 16.84 -21.23
CA ALA A 560 -10.21 15.57 -20.56
C ALA A 560 -8.93 15.62 -19.72
N VAL A 561 -8.97 14.83 -18.65
CA VAL A 561 -7.79 14.52 -17.85
C VAL A 561 -7.61 13.01 -17.75
N VAL A 562 -6.42 12.54 -18.12
CA VAL A 562 -5.98 11.16 -17.92
C VAL A 562 -4.79 11.18 -16.97
N ARG A 563 -4.89 10.50 -15.82
CA ARG A 563 -3.85 10.57 -14.79
C ARG A 563 -3.58 9.29 -14.03
N ASN A 564 -2.40 9.21 -13.41
CA ASN A 564 -1.97 8.13 -12.49
C ASN A 564 -2.20 6.71 -13.03
N VAL A 565 -1.92 6.49 -14.31
CA VAL A 565 -2.16 5.21 -14.98
C VAL A 565 -0.89 4.68 -15.61
N SER A 566 -0.64 3.39 -15.40
CA SER A 566 0.39 2.65 -16.11
C SER A 566 -0.26 1.76 -17.17
N VAL A 567 0.21 1.80 -18.42
CA VAL A 567 -0.33 0.98 -19.52
C VAL A 567 0.80 0.17 -20.17
N ASN A 568 0.68 -1.15 -20.14
CA ASN A 568 1.56 -2.06 -20.84
C ASN A 568 0.82 -2.69 -22.03
N GLY A 569 1.41 -2.65 -23.22
CA GLY A 569 0.83 -3.38 -24.34
C GLY A 569 1.49 -3.18 -25.70
N PHE A 570 0.79 -3.70 -26.70
CA PHE A 570 1.12 -3.65 -28.12
C PHE A 570 0.15 -2.73 -28.87
N VAL A 571 0.69 -1.82 -29.69
CA VAL A 571 -0.08 -1.06 -30.67
C VAL A 571 0.41 -1.36 -32.08
N SER A 572 -0.52 -1.79 -32.92
CA SER A 572 -0.28 -1.98 -34.35
C SER A 572 -0.32 -0.64 -35.09
N ILE A 573 0.75 -0.33 -35.80
CA ILE A 573 0.82 0.82 -36.69
C ILE A 573 0.31 0.40 -38.08
N SER A 574 -0.64 1.15 -38.63
CA SER A 574 -1.18 0.89 -39.97
C SER A 574 -1.54 2.19 -40.69
N GLY A 575 -0.80 2.52 -41.75
CA GLY A 575 -1.13 3.64 -42.64
C GLY A 575 -0.83 5.03 -42.07
N TYR A 576 -1.58 6.02 -42.55
CA TYR A 576 -1.49 7.43 -42.14
C TYR A 576 -2.28 7.66 -40.85
N GLY A 577 -1.63 8.17 -39.79
CA GLY A 577 -2.24 8.20 -38.47
C GLY A 577 -1.31 8.61 -37.33
N SER A 578 -1.90 8.80 -36.14
CA SER A 578 -1.25 9.08 -34.87
C SER A 578 -1.37 7.88 -33.91
N PHE A 579 -0.27 7.34 -33.43
CA PHE A 579 -0.21 6.08 -32.68
C PHE A 579 0.58 6.24 -31.37
N GLY A 580 0.00 5.85 -30.25
CA GLY A 580 0.69 5.77 -28.96
C GLY A 580 0.03 4.73 -28.04
N ILE A 581 0.76 4.17 -27.07
CA ILE A 581 0.17 3.14 -26.18
C ILE A 581 -0.95 3.74 -25.33
N LEU A 582 -0.75 4.94 -24.79
CA LEU A 582 -1.81 5.61 -24.03
C LEU A 582 -2.81 6.27 -24.96
N ALA A 583 -2.35 7.07 -25.93
CA ALA A 583 -3.26 7.78 -26.84
C ALA A 583 -2.71 7.96 -28.25
N GLY A 584 -3.60 7.91 -29.24
CA GLY A 584 -3.28 8.38 -30.58
C GLY A 584 -3.09 9.90 -30.60
N VAL A 585 -4.10 10.64 -30.14
CA VAL A 585 -4.10 12.11 -30.07
C VAL A 585 -4.41 12.59 -28.64
N ASN A 586 -3.66 13.57 -28.16
CA ASN A 586 -3.92 14.28 -26.90
C ASN A 586 -4.14 15.78 -27.12
N ASP A 587 -5.36 16.25 -26.91
CA ASP A 587 -5.71 17.67 -26.77
C ASP A 587 -5.83 18.11 -25.30
N GLY A 588 -5.96 17.15 -24.38
CA GLY A 588 -6.23 17.37 -22.96
C GLY A 588 -4.98 17.38 -22.07
N LEU A 589 -5.17 16.99 -20.81
CA LEU A 589 -4.10 16.83 -19.83
C LEU A 589 -3.81 15.35 -19.57
N ILE A 590 -2.56 14.96 -19.76
CA ILE A 590 -2.00 13.70 -19.29
C ILE A 590 -1.03 14.00 -18.15
N ALA A 591 -1.25 13.41 -16.98
CA ALA A 591 -0.44 13.63 -15.80
C ALA A 591 -0.08 12.31 -15.10
N HIS A 592 1.18 12.10 -14.72
CA HIS A 592 1.56 10.87 -13.97
C HIS A 592 1.20 9.57 -14.73
N ALA A 593 1.34 9.57 -16.05
CA ALA A 593 1.07 8.38 -16.87
C ALA A 593 2.36 7.70 -17.31
N GLN A 594 2.35 6.37 -17.34
CA GLN A 594 3.51 5.56 -17.73
C GLN A 594 3.09 4.54 -18.78
N THR A 595 3.95 4.29 -19.77
CA THR A 595 3.69 3.31 -20.83
C THR A 595 4.87 2.39 -21.06
N SER A 596 4.59 1.12 -21.30
CA SER A 596 5.58 0.08 -21.63
C SER A 596 5.04 -0.87 -22.70
N GLY A 597 5.92 -1.66 -23.32
CA GLY A 597 5.55 -2.65 -24.33
C GLY A 597 6.10 -2.31 -25.72
N SER A 598 5.27 -2.37 -26.77
CA SER A 598 5.76 -2.17 -28.14
C SER A 598 4.79 -1.54 -29.13
N LEU A 599 5.33 -0.80 -30.10
CA LEU A 599 4.61 -0.34 -31.29
C LEU A 599 5.33 -0.83 -32.56
N SER A 600 4.61 -1.45 -33.49
CA SER A 600 5.22 -1.90 -34.75
C SER A 600 4.23 -1.92 -35.93
N PRO A 601 4.71 -1.85 -37.18
CA PRO A 601 3.85 -1.93 -38.35
C PRO A 601 3.16 -3.29 -38.47
N SER A 602 1.86 -3.30 -38.77
CA SER A 602 1.06 -4.52 -38.97
C SER A 602 1.42 -5.31 -40.23
N ASN A 603 1.96 -4.63 -41.25
CA ASN A 603 2.40 -5.22 -42.51
C ASN A 603 3.72 -4.54 -42.91
N GLY A 604 4.71 -5.32 -43.35
CA GLY A 604 6.05 -4.83 -43.66
C GLY A 604 6.16 -3.93 -44.90
N PHE A 605 5.11 -3.18 -45.25
CA PHE A 605 5.10 -2.25 -46.36
C PHE A 605 4.38 -0.94 -45.99
N VAL A 606 5.18 0.07 -45.65
CA VAL A 606 4.96 1.50 -45.92
C VAL A 606 3.85 2.18 -45.11
N SER A 607 4.13 2.47 -43.83
CA SER A 607 3.37 3.42 -43.00
C SER A 607 3.88 4.86 -43.17
N ILE A 608 4.03 5.31 -44.43
CA ILE A 608 4.46 6.68 -44.75
C ILE A 608 3.43 7.66 -44.17
N GLY A 609 3.91 8.56 -43.32
CA GLY A 609 3.07 9.57 -42.66
C GLY A 609 2.40 9.10 -41.36
N SER A 610 2.82 7.96 -40.80
CA SER A 610 2.52 7.65 -39.40
C SER A 610 3.27 8.60 -38.45
N ILE A 611 2.63 8.97 -37.35
CA ILE A 611 3.20 9.73 -36.23
C ILE A 611 3.11 8.82 -35.01
N SER A 612 4.25 8.36 -34.50
CA SER A 612 4.31 7.35 -33.46
C SER A 612 5.11 7.84 -32.26
N GLY A 613 4.54 7.68 -31.06
CA GLY A 613 5.25 7.90 -29.80
C GLY A 613 4.92 6.86 -28.75
N GLY A 614 5.84 6.58 -27.84
CA GLY A 614 5.65 5.51 -26.84
C GLY A 614 4.44 5.77 -25.96
N LEU A 615 4.22 7.02 -25.55
CA LEU A 615 3.07 7.46 -24.77
C LEU A 615 1.95 7.98 -25.69
N VAL A 616 2.25 8.97 -26.53
CA VAL A 616 1.28 9.66 -27.39
C VAL A 616 1.81 9.80 -28.82
N GLY A 617 0.94 9.58 -29.81
CA GLY A 617 1.27 9.91 -31.21
C GLY A 617 1.41 11.42 -31.41
N SER A 618 0.27 12.13 -31.40
CA SER A 618 0.19 13.58 -31.60
C SER A 618 -0.27 14.31 -30.34
N ASN A 619 0.52 15.27 -29.86
CA ASN A 619 0.23 16.06 -28.67
C ASN A 619 -0.06 17.53 -29.03
N TYR A 620 -1.30 17.95 -28.80
CA TYR A 620 -1.76 19.34 -28.81
C TYR A 620 -1.97 19.90 -27.39
N GLY A 621 -2.15 19.02 -26.40
CA GLY A 621 -2.40 19.33 -25.01
C GLY A 621 -1.14 19.33 -24.12
N THR A 622 -1.34 19.06 -22.83
CA THR A 622 -0.24 19.00 -21.84
C THR A 622 0.05 17.57 -21.43
N ILE A 623 1.31 17.17 -21.50
CA ILE A 623 1.86 15.94 -20.91
C ILE A 623 2.82 16.36 -19.81
N THR A 624 2.49 16.03 -18.56
CA THR A 624 3.32 16.37 -17.40
C THR A 624 3.63 15.15 -16.56
N ARG A 625 4.86 15.06 -16.03
CA ARG A 625 5.25 13.98 -15.08
C ARG A 625 4.95 12.58 -15.60
N SER A 626 5.19 12.36 -16.88
CA SER A 626 4.82 11.11 -17.56
C SER A 626 6.04 10.48 -18.21
N SER A 627 5.97 9.18 -18.48
CA SER A 627 7.07 8.47 -19.10
C SER A 627 6.65 7.35 -20.05
N SER A 628 7.61 6.94 -20.87
CA SER A 628 7.50 5.72 -21.66
C SER A 628 8.84 4.98 -21.66
N ASP A 629 8.77 3.65 -21.62
CA ASP A 629 9.88 2.75 -21.93
C ASP A 629 9.54 1.77 -23.06
N ALA A 630 8.52 2.12 -23.86
CA ALA A 630 8.04 1.30 -24.95
C ALA A 630 9.05 1.18 -26.10
N SER A 631 9.20 -0.04 -26.61
CA SER A 631 9.98 -0.32 -27.81
C SER A 631 9.20 0.00 -29.08
N MET A 632 9.81 0.64 -30.07
CA MET A 632 9.08 1.10 -31.25
C MET A 632 9.84 0.88 -32.53
N MET A 633 9.10 0.54 -33.58
CA MET A 633 9.59 0.54 -34.96
C MET A 633 8.59 1.25 -35.85
N SER A 634 9.03 2.23 -36.65
CA SER A 634 8.15 2.97 -37.58
C SER A 634 8.91 3.52 -38.80
N GLU A 635 8.19 3.66 -39.91
CA GLU A 635 8.64 4.31 -41.16
C GLU A 635 8.30 5.83 -41.19
N GLY A 636 7.51 6.31 -40.22
CA GLY A 636 7.01 7.70 -40.15
C GLY A 636 7.82 8.62 -39.22
N VAL A 637 7.14 9.60 -38.63
CA VAL A 637 7.67 10.45 -37.55
C VAL A 637 7.66 9.64 -36.26
N LEU A 638 8.80 9.57 -35.57
CA LEU A 638 8.96 8.69 -34.43
C LEU A 638 9.68 9.41 -33.27
N GLY A 639 9.11 9.33 -32.07
CA GLY A 639 9.71 9.84 -30.84
C GLY A 639 9.50 8.91 -29.65
N GLY A 640 10.49 8.80 -28.77
CA GLY A 640 10.42 7.87 -27.64
C GLY A 640 9.23 8.04 -26.70
N LEU A 641 8.87 9.29 -26.38
CA LEU A 641 7.69 9.62 -25.58
C LEU A 641 6.53 10.09 -26.47
N VAL A 642 6.80 11.03 -27.38
CA VAL A 642 5.78 11.67 -28.23
C VAL A 642 6.23 11.66 -29.69
N GLY A 643 5.36 11.28 -30.62
CA GLY A 643 5.67 11.37 -32.06
C GLY A 643 5.82 12.82 -32.52
N TYR A 644 4.76 13.62 -32.35
CA TYR A 644 4.75 15.04 -32.69
C TYR A 644 4.14 15.85 -31.54
N ASN A 645 4.92 16.77 -30.97
CA ASN A 645 4.43 17.84 -30.09
C ASN A 645 4.11 19.11 -30.91
N PHE A 646 2.83 19.37 -31.16
CA PHE A 646 2.37 20.52 -31.96
C PHE A 646 2.52 21.85 -31.21
N SER A 647 2.25 22.96 -31.90
CA SER A 647 2.52 24.32 -31.40
C SER A 647 1.82 24.70 -30.08
N THR A 648 0.67 24.09 -29.78
CA THR A 648 -0.02 24.25 -28.48
C THR A 648 0.44 23.24 -27.42
N GLY A 649 1.17 22.21 -27.85
CA GLY A 649 1.58 21.09 -27.04
C GLY A 649 2.68 21.45 -26.02
N VAL A 650 2.52 20.93 -24.81
CA VAL A 650 3.49 21.10 -23.71
C VAL A 650 3.90 19.74 -23.19
N ILE A 651 5.22 19.49 -23.14
CA ILE A 651 5.83 18.34 -22.48
C ILE A 651 6.69 18.89 -21.34
N ARG A 652 6.32 18.53 -20.10
CA ARG A 652 6.95 19.06 -18.88
C ARG A 652 7.29 17.97 -17.89
N GLN A 653 8.49 17.97 -17.34
CA GLN A 653 8.87 17.02 -16.28
C GLN A 653 8.62 15.57 -16.69
N SER A 654 8.85 15.24 -17.96
CA SER A 654 8.55 13.93 -18.53
C SER A 654 9.81 13.32 -19.12
N TYR A 655 9.84 12.00 -19.27
CA TYR A 655 11.04 11.34 -19.75
C TYR A 655 10.76 10.08 -20.55
N GLU A 656 11.69 9.75 -21.43
CA GLU A 656 11.79 8.42 -22.03
C GLU A 656 12.93 7.63 -21.37
N ALA A 657 12.69 6.34 -21.16
CA ALA A 657 13.68 5.43 -20.62
C ALA A 657 13.77 4.13 -21.42
N GLN A 658 14.90 3.43 -21.31
CA GLN A 658 15.03 2.10 -21.88
C GLN A 658 14.55 1.03 -20.89
N SER A 659 13.64 0.17 -21.35
CA SER A 659 13.26 -1.03 -20.61
C SER A 659 14.43 -2.01 -20.53
N PRO A 660 14.85 -2.48 -19.33
CA PRO A 660 15.87 -3.52 -19.20
C PRO A 660 15.35 -4.92 -19.56
N ASP A 661 14.02 -5.12 -19.54
CA ASP A 661 13.38 -6.44 -19.56
C ASP A 661 12.90 -6.89 -20.95
N ILE A 662 12.84 -5.99 -21.94
CA ILE A 662 12.43 -6.31 -23.30
C ILE A 662 13.64 -6.28 -24.23
N PRO A 663 14.27 -7.44 -24.54
CA PRO A 663 15.26 -7.49 -25.61
C PRO A 663 14.55 -7.13 -26.92
N PRO A 664 15.10 -6.23 -27.73
CA PRO A 664 14.42 -5.75 -28.92
C PRO A 664 14.21 -6.92 -29.89
N THR A 665 12.94 -7.18 -30.21
CA THR A 665 12.53 -8.37 -30.98
C THR A 665 12.91 -8.31 -32.46
N SER A 666 13.47 -7.19 -32.92
CA SER A 666 14.31 -7.08 -34.12
C SER A 666 14.94 -5.68 -34.21
N GLY A 667 16.26 -5.59 -34.11
CA GLY A 667 17.02 -4.33 -34.15
C GLY A 667 17.63 -3.95 -32.80
N THR A 668 18.67 -3.13 -32.79
CA THR A 668 19.23 -2.58 -31.55
C THR A 668 18.48 -1.31 -31.19
N GLY A 669 17.78 -1.22 -30.06
CA GLY A 669 17.30 0.06 -29.50
C GLY A 669 15.83 0.11 -29.05
N THR A 670 15.50 1.14 -28.27
CA THR A 670 14.13 1.44 -27.80
C THR A 670 13.31 2.11 -28.90
N VAL A 671 13.93 2.96 -29.71
CA VAL A 671 13.28 3.70 -30.80
C VAL A 671 13.98 3.38 -32.12
N ASN A 672 13.32 2.66 -33.03
CA ASN A 672 13.90 2.21 -34.30
C ASN A 672 13.20 2.86 -35.51
N ALA A 673 13.88 3.85 -36.09
CA ALA A 673 13.43 4.56 -37.28
C ALA A 673 13.94 3.84 -38.54
N VAL A 674 13.03 3.27 -39.31
CA VAL A 674 13.34 2.48 -40.51
C VAL A 674 12.84 3.17 -41.78
N ALA A 675 13.19 2.63 -42.96
CA ALA A 675 12.68 2.95 -44.31
C ALA A 675 11.71 4.16 -44.45
N HIS A 676 12.02 5.10 -45.35
CA HIS A 676 11.21 6.30 -45.62
C HIS A 676 11.07 7.34 -44.50
N THR A 677 11.51 7.05 -43.27
CA THR A 677 11.55 8.04 -42.19
C THR A 677 12.60 9.13 -42.41
N TRP A 678 12.41 10.28 -41.76
CA TRP A 678 13.40 11.35 -41.66
C TRP A 678 14.34 11.18 -40.45
N GLY A 679 14.14 10.12 -39.66
CA GLY A 679 14.85 9.82 -38.43
C GLY A 679 13.92 9.82 -37.22
N ALA A 680 14.47 9.63 -36.03
CA ALA A 680 13.73 9.67 -34.77
C ALA A 680 14.41 10.55 -33.71
N GLY A 681 13.62 11.01 -32.74
CA GLY A 681 14.12 11.66 -31.54
C GLY A 681 13.96 10.75 -30.33
N GLY A 682 14.93 10.75 -29.42
CA GLY A 682 14.85 9.93 -28.21
C GLY A 682 13.68 10.29 -27.29
N LEU A 683 13.29 11.57 -27.23
CA LEU A 683 12.10 12.01 -26.50
C LEU A 683 10.93 12.32 -27.45
N VAL A 684 11.17 13.15 -28.47
CA VAL A 684 10.11 13.62 -29.39
C VAL A 684 10.57 13.53 -30.83
N GLY A 685 9.73 13.06 -31.75
CA GLY A 685 10.04 13.11 -33.18
C GLY A 685 10.12 14.57 -33.64
N THR A 686 8.98 15.23 -33.76
CA THR A 686 8.91 16.66 -34.15
C THR A 686 8.38 17.51 -33.00
N ASN A 687 9.05 18.63 -32.73
CA ASN A 687 8.61 19.61 -31.73
C ASN A 687 8.36 20.99 -32.34
N ASP A 688 7.10 21.44 -32.29
CA ASP A 688 6.68 22.81 -32.57
C ASP A 688 6.23 23.55 -31.30
N GLY A 689 5.95 22.80 -30.22
CA GLY A 689 5.51 23.32 -28.94
C GLY A 689 6.64 23.54 -27.93
N LEU A 690 6.31 23.36 -26.64
CA LEU A 690 7.26 23.50 -25.53
C LEU A 690 7.68 22.13 -24.99
N ILE A 691 8.99 21.91 -24.91
CA ILE A 691 9.59 20.85 -24.10
C ILE A 691 10.40 21.51 -22.99
N THR A 692 10.06 21.21 -21.74
CA THR A 692 10.74 21.79 -20.58
C THR A 692 10.99 20.73 -19.51
N GLN A 693 12.13 20.80 -18.84
CA GLN A 693 12.44 19.93 -17.70
C GLN A 693 12.30 18.43 -18.03
N SER A 694 12.74 18.00 -19.21
CA SER A 694 12.46 16.65 -19.71
C SER A 694 13.73 15.99 -20.23
N TYR A 695 13.76 14.66 -20.28
CA TYR A 695 14.98 13.97 -20.71
C TYR A 695 14.72 12.62 -21.39
N ALA A 696 15.68 12.14 -22.18
CA ALA A 696 15.64 10.82 -22.81
C ALA A 696 16.92 10.04 -22.53
N THR A 697 16.77 8.74 -22.29
CA THR A 697 17.89 7.84 -21.94
C THR A 697 17.94 6.58 -22.78
N GLY A 698 16.88 6.29 -23.56
CA GLY A 698 16.83 5.12 -24.39
C GLY A 698 17.59 5.26 -25.70
N THR A 699 17.93 4.10 -26.26
CA THR A 699 18.70 4.03 -27.49
C THR A 699 17.81 4.35 -28.69
N VAL A 700 18.31 5.21 -29.58
CA VAL A 700 17.64 5.59 -30.83
C VAL A 700 18.47 5.10 -32.01
N THR A 701 17.83 4.35 -32.90
CA THR A 701 18.47 3.78 -34.09
C THR A 701 17.81 4.29 -35.36
N PHE A 702 18.63 4.58 -36.37
CA PHE A 702 18.18 4.97 -37.71
C PHE A 702 18.77 4.02 -38.75
N THR A 703 17.89 3.29 -39.44
CA THR A 703 18.26 2.30 -40.45
C THR A 703 17.51 2.62 -41.77
N PRO A 704 18.03 3.57 -42.59
CA PRO A 704 17.34 3.99 -43.81
C PRO A 704 17.59 3.07 -45.01
N ASP A 705 16.53 2.69 -45.72
CA ASP A 705 16.64 1.94 -46.97
C ASP A 705 17.17 2.80 -48.14
N TYR A 706 16.62 4.01 -48.35
CA TYR A 706 16.92 4.82 -49.55
C TYR A 706 18.22 5.63 -49.46
N CYS A 707 18.66 5.95 -48.25
CA CYS A 707 19.80 6.83 -47.99
C CYS A 707 21.00 6.03 -47.42
N GLY A 708 21.14 4.78 -47.87
CA GLY A 708 22.14 3.84 -47.33
C GLY A 708 22.08 2.46 -47.99
N GLY A 709 20.94 2.08 -48.58
CA GLY A 709 20.78 0.86 -49.38
C GLY A 709 20.68 1.12 -50.88
N GLY A 710 21.65 0.66 -51.64
CA GLY A 710 21.55 0.42 -53.09
C GLY A 710 21.64 1.61 -54.06
N GLY A 711 21.39 2.87 -53.63
CA GLY A 711 21.29 4.03 -54.54
C GLY A 711 22.35 5.15 -54.43
N GLY A 712 23.09 5.26 -53.32
CA GLY A 712 24.23 6.19 -53.19
C GLY A 712 23.93 7.70 -53.03
N GLY A 713 22.72 8.11 -52.66
CA GLY A 713 22.38 9.53 -52.38
C GLY A 713 22.79 10.00 -50.97
N LEU A 714 23.05 11.31 -50.81
CA LEU A 714 23.38 11.93 -49.51
C LEU A 714 22.13 12.12 -48.64
N CYS A 715 22.24 11.81 -47.33
CA CYS A 715 21.18 11.92 -46.31
C CYS A 715 21.08 13.33 -45.71
N PHE A 716 21.08 14.38 -46.52
CA PHE A 716 20.98 15.74 -45.95
C PHE A 716 19.63 15.96 -45.27
N GLY A 717 19.67 16.37 -44.00
CA GLY A 717 18.47 16.62 -43.19
C GLY A 717 17.74 15.35 -42.72
N ARG A 718 18.35 14.17 -42.82
CA ARG A 718 17.82 12.89 -42.31
C ARG A 718 18.76 12.30 -41.26
N GLY A 719 18.23 11.73 -40.20
CA GLY A 719 19.00 11.09 -39.14
C GLY A 719 18.32 11.22 -37.77
N SER A 720 18.74 10.39 -36.83
CA SER A 720 18.23 10.43 -35.45
C SER A 720 19.07 11.32 -34.52
N ALA A 721 18.45 11.77 -33.44
CA ALA A 721 19.13 12.49 -32.36
C ALA A 721 18.61 12.03 -30.98
N ALA A 722 19.44 12.20 -29.95
CA ALA A 722 19.15 11.65 -28.62
C ALA A 722 17.96 12.32 -27.91
N LEU A 723 17.58 13.57 -28.28
CA LEU A 723 16.44 14.26 -27.66
C LEU A 723 15.28 14.47 -28.64
N VAL A 724 15.47 15.24 -29.72
CA VAL A 724 14.42 15.54 -30.70
C VAL A 724 14.89 15.32 -32.13
N GLN A 725 14.06 14.85 -33.05
CA GLN A 725 14.49 14.79 -34.46
C GLN A 725 14.47 16.20 -35.09
N SER A 726 13.34 16.89 -35.05
CA SER A 726 13.19 18.24 -35.60
C SER A 726 12.56 19.19 -34.58
N ASN A 727 13.13 20.38 -34.44
CA ASN A 727 12.63 21.44 -33.57
C ASN A 727 12.32 22.72 -34.34
N THR A 728 11.06 23.17 -34.29
CA THR A 728 10.64 24.54 -34.62
C THR A 728 10.09 25.29 -33.41
N GLY A 729 9.79 24.58 -32.32
CA GLY A 729 9.33 25.12 -31.04
C GLY A 729 10.45 25.50 -30.08
N THR A 730 10.18 25.35 -28.78
CA THR A 730 11.10 25.70 -27.68
C THR A 730 11.50 24.47 -26.87
N ILE A 731 12.79 24.35 -26.59
CA ILE A 731 13.35 23.35 -25.68
C ILE A 731 14.18 24.04 -24.62
N GLU A 732 13.90 23.76 -23.34
CA GLU A 732 14.62 24.33 -22.20
C GLU A 732 14.78 23.31 -21.07
N GLN A 733 15.79 23.53 -20.22
CA GLN A 733 16.10 22.69 -19.05
C GLN A 733 16.00 21.19 -19.30
N SER A 734 16.54 20.70 -20.40
CA SER A 734 16.33 19.31 -20.84
C SER A 734 17.64 18.64 -21.20
N PHE A 735 17.72 17.31 -21.17
CA PHE A 735 18.95 16.63 -21.56
C PHE A 735 18.72 15.25 -22.17
N ALA A 736 19.75 14.71 -22.82
CA ALA A 736 19.71 13.33 -23.29
C ALA A 736 21.00 12.56 -23.00
N THR A 737 20.86 11.27 -22.68
CA THR A 737 21.96 10.33 -22.48
C THR A 737 21.84 9.08 -23.37
N GLY A 738 20.73 8.93 -24.09
CA GLY A 738 20.47 7.77 -24.94
C GLY A 738 21.44 7.59 -26.09
N ASN A 739 21.90 6.35 -26.32
CA ASN A 739 22.82 6.02 -27.41
C ASN A 739 22.17 6.29 -28.78
N VAL A 740 22.88 6.93 -29.70
CA VAL A 740 22.39 7.20 -31.05
C VAL A 740 23.16 6.35 -32.05
N ILE A 741 22.46 5.41 -32.68
CA ILE A 741 23.00 4.49 -33.68
C ILE A 741 22.51 4.93 -35.06
N GLN A 742 23.43 5.38 -35.92
CA GLN A 742 23.13 5.69 -37.32
C GLN A 742 23.66 4.54 -38.19
N GLU A 743 22.79 3.63 -38.65
CA GLU A 743 23.15 2.53 -39.55
C GLU A 743 23.20 3.00 -41.02
N ILE A 744 24.03 4.00 -41.26
CA ILE A 744 24.26 4.61 -42.57
C ILE A 744 25.69 4.39 -43.03
N ILE A 745 25.92 4.39 -44.35
CA ILE A 745 27.28 4.34 -44.89
C ILE A 745 28.06 5.56 -44.38
N PRO A 746 29.26 5.37 -43.77
CA PRO A 746 30.06 6.48 -43.25
C PRO A 746 30.29 7.57 -44.29
N GLY A 747 29.97 8.82 -43.92
CA GLY A 747 30.11 10.00 -44.79
C GLY A 747 28.90 10.31 -45.67
N LEU A 748 27.86 9.48 -45.69
CA LEU A 748 26.63 9.77 -46.44
C LEU A 748 25.53 10.46 -45.61
N GLY A 749 25.60 10.46 -44.28
CA GLY A 749 24.65 11.20 -43.43
C GLY A 749 25.28 11.69 -42.11
N PRO A 750 24.46 12.25 -41.21
CA PRO A 750 24.97 12.91 -40.01
C PRO A 750 25.60 11.91 -39.03
N PRO A 751 26.53 12.36 -38.17
CA PRO A 751 27.00 11.56 -37.04
C PRO A 751 25.86 11.32 -36.02
N ALA A 752 26.17 10.64 -34.92
CA ALA A 752 25.33 10.71 -33.73
C ALA A 752 25.15 12.18 -33.30
N LEU A 753 23.90 12.58 -32.98
CA LEU A 753 23.53 13.94 -32.61
C LEU A 753 22.92 13.96 -31.21
N GLY A 754 23.41 14.87 -30.37
CA GLY A 754 23.09 14.89 -28.95
C GLY A 754 21.75 15.51 -28.59
N VAL A 755 21.26 16.47 -29.40
CA VAL A 755 20.04 17.22 -29.11
C VAL A 755 19.06 17.15 -30.27
N ALA A 756 19.43 17.64 -31.46
CA ALA A 756 18.51 17.74 -32.59
C ALA A 756 19.13 17.38 -33.95
N THR A 757 18.37 16.75 -34.84
CA THR A 757 18.77 16.61 -36.24
C THR A 757 18.66 17.94 -36.96
N SER A 758 17.53 18.64 -36.81
CA SER A 758 17.34 20.01 -37.31
C SER A 758 16.72 20.94 -36.28
N ASN A 759 17.20 22.18 -36.22
CA ASN A 759 16.67 23.21 -35.34
C ASN A 759 16.41 24.53 -36.10
N ALA A 760 15.14 24.86 -36.29
CA ALA A 760 14.66 26.17 -36.75
C ALA A 760 14.00 26.99 -35.62
N GLY A 761 13.80 26.38 -34.45
CA GLY A 761 13.21 27.00 -33.26
C GLY A 761 14.25 27.49 -32.25
N THR A 762 13.83 27.50 -30.98
CA THR A 762 14.67 27.91 -29.85
C THR A 762 15.11 26.70 -29.04
N ILE A 763 16.42 26.55 -28.85
CA ILE A 763 16.99 25.64 -27.86
C ILE A 763 17.74 26.51 -26.86
N ALA A 764 17.32 26.48 -25.60
CA ALA A 764 17.93 27.27 -24.54
C ALA A 764 19.35 26.77 -24.21
N ASN A 765 20.13 27.64 -23.57
CA ASN A 765 21.52 27.32 -23.18
C ASN A 765 21.61 26.25 -22.07
N ASP A 766 20.50 25.86 -21.47
CA ASP A 766 20.41 24.82 -20.45
C ASP A 766 19.85 23.51 -21.01
N VAL A 767 20.11 23.23 -22.29
CA VAL A 767 19.85 21.94 -22.91
C VAL A 767 21.16 21.20 -23.14
N PHE A 768 21.32 20.02 -22.55
CA PHE A 768 22.59 19.29 -22.46
C PHE A 768 22.50 17.89 -23.11
N TRP A 769 23.65 17.27 -23.42
CA TRP A 769 23.69 15.87 -23.80
C TRP A 769 24.98 15.20 -23.33
N ASP A 770 24.93 13.88 -23.09
CA ASP A 770 26.11 13.12 -22.68
C ASP A 770 26.88 12.65 -23.92
N THR A 771 28.02 13.27 -24.16
CA THR A 771 28.89 12.98 -25.32
C THR A 771 29.41 11.54 -25.38
N GLN A 772 29.47 10.84 -24.24
CA GLN A 772 30.03 9.48 -24.16
C GLN A 772 28.94 8.42 -24.35
N THR A 773 27.80 8.57 -23.69
CA THR A 773 26.71 7.58 -23.80
C THR A 773 25.90 7.75 -25.06
N THR A 774 25.70 8.99 -25.54
CA THR A 774 25.02 9.24 -26.83
C THR A 774 25.90 8.92 -28.03
N GLY A 775 27.23 8.90 -27.85
CA GLY A 775 28.21 8.85 -28.93
C GLY A 775 28.31 10.15 -29.75
N ALA A 776 27.60 11.20 -29.37
CA ALA A 776 27.49 12.44 -30.14
C ALA A 776 28.52 13.50 -29.71
N THR A 777 29.33 13.97 -30.66
CA THR A 777 30.23 15.11 -30.45
C THR A 777 29.61 16.45 -30.87
N VAL A 778 28.42 16.43 -31.45
CA VAL A 778 27.69 17.60 -31.96
C VAL A 778 26.26 17.57 -31.42
N GLY A 779 25.77 18.70 -30.91
CA GLY A 779 24.42 18.83 -30.38
C GLY A 779 23.34 18.91 -31.48
N VAL A 780 23.55 19.74 -32.51
CA VAL A 780 22.58 19.99 -33.58
C VAL A 780 23.19 19.75 -34.95
N GLY A 781 22.53 18.96 -35.80
CA GLY A 781 23.01 18.64 -37.14
C GLY A 781 22.85 19.78 -38.15
N ALA A 782 21.68 20.40 -38.22
CA ALA A 782 21.36 21.50 -39.13
C ALA A 782 20.55 22.62 -38.44
N GLY A 783 20.77 23.87 -38.85
CA GLY A 783 20.09 25.03 -38.29
C GLY A 783 20.85 25.67 -37.12
N ALA A 784 20.13 26.31 -36.19
CA ALA A 784 20.75 27.03 -35.08
C ALA A 784 21.41 26.06 -34.08
N PRO A 785 22.73 26.15 -33.83
CA PRO A 785 23.44 25.20 -32.99
C PRO A 785 23.24 25.46 -31.48
N VAL A 786 23.44 24.42 -30.68
CA VAL A 786 23.62 24.51 -29.22
C VAL A 786 25.12 24.70 -28.94
N PRO A 787 25.53 25.44 -27.89
CA PRO A 787 26.95 25.58 -27.54
C PRO A 787 27.63 24.23 -27.33
N ILE A 788 28.87 24.09 -27.81
CA ILE A 788 29.66 22.84 -27.66
C ILE A 788 29.87 22.48 -26.18
N ALA A 789 29.93 23.49 -25.30
CA ALA A 789 30.07 23.30 -23.85
C ALA A 789 28.88 22.59 -23.20
N ASN A 790 27.73 22.50 -23.89
CA ASN A 790 26.55 21.78 -23.40
C ASN A 790 26.67 20.25 -23.62
N GLY A 791 27.66 19.81 -24.40
CA GLY A 791 28.06 18.41 -24.47
C GLY A 791 28.89 18.06 -23.24
N LEU A 792 28.25 17.40 -22.28
CA LEU A 792 28.88 16.96 -21.04
C LEU A 792 29.43 15.54 -21.20
N THR A 793 30.47 15.20 -20.44
CA THR A 793 30.87 13.80 -20.23
C THR A 793 29.95 13.14 -19.21
N THR A 794 29.91 11.81 -19.13
CA THR A 794 29.14 11.08 -18.11
C THR A 794 29.55 11.47 -16.69
N ALA A 795 30.85 11.71 -16.48
CA ALA A 795 31.35 12.22 -15.21
C ALA A 795 30.79 13.61 -14.88
N GLN A 796 30.63 14.49 -15.87
CA GLN A 796 30.04 15.82 -15.67
C GLN A 796 28.51 15.75 -15.49
N MET A 797 27.82 14.85 -16.18
CA MET A 797 26.38 14.58 -15.98
C MET A 797 26.08 14.14 -14.54
N SER A 798 27.04 13.49 -13.90
CA SER A 798 26.94 13.05 -12.49
C SER A 798 27.27 14.18 -11.48
N VAL A 799 27.30 15.45 -11.91
CA VAL A 799 27.66 16.59 -11.05
C VAL A 799 26.65 17.74 -11.24
N PRO A 800 25.91 18.14 -10.19
CA PRO A 800 24.87 19.19 -10.29
C PRO A 800 25.38 20.52 -10.84
N LEU A 801 26.61 20.92 -10.48
CA LEU A 801 27.22 22.17 -10.92
C LEU A 801 27.45 22.24 -12.45
N SER A 802 27.47 21.11 -13.15
CA SER A 802 27.65 21.06 -14.60
C SER A 802 26.44 21.60 -15.37
N PHE A 803 25.25 21.63 -14.76
CA PHE A 803 24.00 22.07 -15.38
C PHE A 803 23.74 23.57 -15.21
N GLY A 804 24.69 24.31 -14.62
CA GLY A 804 24.54 25.74 -14.36
C GLY A 804 23.46 26.05 -13.30
N PRO A 805 23.04 27.33 -13.20
CA PRO A 805 22.13 27.77 -12.14
C PRO A 805 20.65 27.50 -12.43
N THR A 806 20.28 27.08 -13.64
CA THR A 806 18.88 26.93 -14.04
C THR A 806 18.28 25.58 -13.61
N PHE A 807 19.11 24.54 -13.47
CA PHE A 807 18.70 23.27 -12.87
C PHE A 807 18.71 23.40 -11.34
N ASP A 808 17.52 23.45 -10.74
CA ASP A 808 17.38 23.47 -9.28
C ASP A 808 17.44 22.05 -8.70
N PHE A 809 18.54 21.75 -8.01
CA PHE A 809 18.77 20.50 -7.28
C PHE A 809 18.47 20.60 -5.77
N SER A 810 17.93 21.73 -5.30
CA SER A 810 17.50 21.91 -3.91
C SER A 810 16.40 20.90 -3.55
N SER A 811 16.10 20.74 -2.26
CA SER A 811 15.05 19.82 -1.79
C SER A 811 13.66 20.12 -2.34
N THR A 812 13.42 21.33 -2.83
CA THR A 812 12.16 21.77 -3.47
C THR A 812 12.28 21.92 -4.99
N GLY A 813 13.48 21.68 -5.54
CA GLY A 813 13.77 21.80 -6.95
C GLY A 813 13.22 20.63 -7.78
N VAL A 814 13.19 20.82 -9.09
CA VAL A 814 12.66 19.83 -10.05
C VAL A 814 13.58 18.63 -10.22
N TRP A 815 14.89 18.84 -10.07
CA TRP A 815 15.90 17.83 -10.33
C TRP A 815 16.45 17.25 -9.03
N ALA A 816 16.81 15.98 -9.08
CA ALA A 816 17.54 15.28 -8.03
C ALA A 816 18.70 14.50 -8.66
N LEU A 817 19.74 14.27 -7.87
CA LEU A 817 20.86 13.42 -8.26
C LEU A 817 21.15 12.42 -7.13
N PRO A 818 20.53 11.23 -7.16
CA PRO A 818 20.77 10.17 -6.19
C PRO A 818 22.25 9.76 -6.14
N ALA A 819 22.68 9.25 -4.99
CA ALA A 819 24.05 8.75 -4.84
C ALA A 819 24.33 7.62 -5.85
N GLY A 820 25.38 7.79 -6.67
CA GLY A 820 25.75 6.82 -7.71
C GLY A 820 25.03 6.98 -9.05
N ALA A 821 24.11 7.95 -9.18
CA ALA A 821 23.46 8.25 -10.45
C ALA A 821 24.46 8.82 -11.48
N THR A 822 24.32 8.42 -12.73
CA THR A 822 25.17 8.87 -13.85
C THR A 822 24.65 10.15 -14.52
N HIS A 823 23.41 10.55 -14.22
CA HIS A 823 22.75 11.76 -14.70
C HIS A 823 21.64 12.17 -13.70
N PRO A 824 21.12 13.41 -13.78
CA PRO A 824 19.97 13.84 -12.99
C PRO A 824 18.72 12.99 -13.26
N VAL A 825 17.83 12.93 -12.29
CA VAL A 825 16.47 12.40 -12.45
C VAL A 825 15.47 13.46 -12.00
N LEU A 826 14.23 13.35 -12.45
CA LEU A 826 13.18 14.24 -11.97
C LEU A 826 12.84 13.85 -10.54
N ARG A 827 12.77 14.84 -9.64
CA ARG A 827 12.56 14.61 -8.21
C ARG A 827 11.30 13.81 -7.92
N TRP A 828 10.23 14.05 -8.68
CA TRP A 828 8.97 13.34 -8.52
C TRP A 828 9.10 11.81 -8.75
N GLN A 829 10.15 11.34 -9.42
CA GLN A 829 10.41 9.90 -9.58
C GLN A 829 10.93 9.23 -8.30
N LEU A 830 11.43 10.03 -7.36
CA LEU A 830 11.96 9.57 -6.08
C LEU A 830 10.92 9.68 -4.96
N ASP A 831 9.82 10.39 -5.22
CA ASP A 831 8.73 10.51 -4.27
C ASP A 831 7.91 9.20 -4.31
N PRO A 832 7.67 8.55 -3.15
CA PRO A 832 7.03 7.23 -3.06
C PRO A 832 5.55 7.22 -3.37
#